data_AF-A0A914PV40-F1
#
_entry.id   AF-A0A914PV40-F1
#
_cell.length_a   1.000
_cell.length_b   1.000
_cell.length_c   1.000
_cell.angle_alpha   90.00
_cell.angle_beta   90.00
_cell.angle_gamma   90.00
#
_symmetry.space_group_name_H-M   'P 1'
#
loop_
_entity.id
_entity.type
_entity.pdbx_description
1 polymer ?
#
loop_
_entity_poly.entity_id
_entity_poly.type
_entity_poly.pdbx_seq_one_letter_code
_entity_poly.pdbx_strand_id
1 'polypeptide(L)'
;MIHGPQSDNNTIRGYCISKDTETMRLFVARREGLYLLNPFSTEEVPKKIASGEFIYGVGFDYGDRKLFWTDRLAHAAFTADIKDNGEIEHIRKLDLKSLIYPRNLAVDWITNNLYIVESGSRRIDISTYNGERRTVLLADGLTLPLDIALDPLHGDMFFSNQFKLEAAAMDGTRRRVLVDTHTHQVSGVTVDIPSKRVYWVDPKVDRVETVDYDGNDRRTVASGMISVPHPFGLTIFDQYLYWTDWTRLGVVKVEKFGSESQVVWSNKEGAVFPMGIAAYHPMSQPGPQHSECFQKTIDNPCANADCQGMCLLGKDIGGFGVGYRCACPIGQKLIDGRRCVPAIDYLLFSSNKVVRGIYPSIIHKSLAEAILPISPVSQRRIGMYFAVECDVHGGSFFYADIMDNTVFRVKPDGEGSAPVLVTHNDGLISMSFDWLSKQLYYIDNIRNSLEVVKISEQFLPFQGLVHPDQLVHRQLLKGLRDPISVVVHPWRGQLFFSESERPAKIWRCDIDALNCVVIRNTTLGRPSGMAIDFAENKICVGDTLLKTISCMDFDGNNWSVLPVDSPLPVSITILNDQIYFVHQRPYSIRRISKRFGGTPTIVRDFSEEERSIFSLKGCTMANQPIPDPSKTHPCYEHDCSQLCFGVPNPTQGSDQTNLIRKCGCKQGFKISGTDNKSCIPDSNEKVEPLCPRNSTHFLCANGRCIPDAFKCDGENDCLDNSDELDQNGKSCYVETPCPSGTIKCNNTKKCLPEAYACDGENDCGDNSDEDVKYCKGGHLPMCGAKKFQCDNHRCLPESFACDGENDCGDASDEKIELCQNVTCAPNQFTCGNGRCIPVYWLCDGDNDCYNGNDEDKNRCPPVQCRSDQYRCANGRQCIPLKYLCDKNDDCEDGSDEQSCLLVEGACASDQFKCVTSGICIPKNWKCDGVQDCEDGSDEPASACAAPQCPDGHFKCDNGRCIFNVS
;
A
#
# COMPACT_ATOMS: atom_id res chain seq x y z
N MET A 1 18.49 -37.11 -7.58
CA MET A 1 19.39 -36.31 -6.72
C MET A 1 20.61 -37.14 -6.34
N ILE A 2 21.74 -36.50 -6.08
CA ILE A 2 22.96 -37.10 -5.50
C ILE A 2 23.37 -36.16 -4.36
N HIS A 3 23.73 -36.69 -3.19
CA HIS A 3 24.42 -35.87 -2.18
C HIS A 3 25.78 -35.46 -2.76
N GLY A 4 26.07 -34.16 -2.81
CA GLY A 4 27.37 -33.66 -3.28
C GLY A 4 28.55 -34.37 -2.59
N PRO A 5 29.74 -34.41 -3.20
CA PRO A 5 30.88 -35.11 -2.64
C PRO A 5 31.20 -34.62 -1.23
N GLN A 6 31.21 -35.54 -0.26
CA GLN A 6 31.69 -35.29 1.09
C GLN A 6 33.20 -35.09 1.06
N SER A 7 33.65 -33.85 1.11
CA SER A 7 34.98 -33.51 1.63
C SER A 7 34.88 -32.22 2.41
N ASP A 8 34.47 -32.32 3.67
CA ASP A 8 35.14 -31.67 4.80
C ASP A 8 34.39 -31.96 6.10
N ASN A 9 35.14 -32.44 7.09
CA ASN A 9 34.64 -33.18 8.24
C ASN A 9 34.00 -32.31 9.33
N ASN A 10 33.53 -31.09 9.04
CA ASN A 10 32.94 -30.17 10.04
C ASN A 10 31.72 -29.35 9.59
N THR A 11 31.13 -29.59 8.40
CA THR A 11 29.79 -29.05 8.09
C THR A 11 28.95 -30.11 7.37
N ILE A 12 27.77 -30.43 7.92
CA ILE A 12 26.78 -31.24 7.22
C ILE A 12 26.20 -30.38 6.08
N ARG A 13 26.89 -30.31 4.94
CA ARG A 13 26.43 -29.67 3.70
C ARG A 13 25.97 -30.71 2.70
N GLY A 14 24.82 -31.34 2.98
CA GLY A 14 24.09 -32.13 1.99
C GLY A 14 23.19 -31.21 1.17
N TYR A 15 23.66 -30.67 0.04
CA TYR A 15 22.80 -29.96 -0.91
C TYR A 15 22.18 -30.92 -1.93
N CYS A 16 20.91 -30.69 -2.28
CA CYS A 16 20.19 -31.41 -3.31
C CYS A 16 20.57 -30.85 -4.69
N ILE A 17 21.40 -31.58 -5.44
CA ILE A 17 21.78 -31.19 -6.82
C ILE A 17 20.85 -31.88 -7.82
N SER A 18 20.42 -31.14 -8.84
CA SER A 18 19.63 -31.69 -9.95
C SER A 18 20.46 -32.67 -10.78
N LYS A 19 19.86 -33.79 -11.20
CA LYS A 19 20.56 -34.73 -12.11
C LYS A 19 20.59 -34.22 -13.55
N ASP A 20 19.62 -33.39 -13.94
CA ASP A 20 19.39 -32.95 -15.33
C ASP A 20 19.40 -31.41 -15.43
N THR A 21 20.48 -30.77 -14.95
CA THR A 21 20.60 -29.30 -14.90
C THR A 21 20.39 -28.64 -16.27
N GLU A 22 20.82 -29.27 -17.35
CA GLU A 22 20.73 -28.76 -18.74
C GLU A 22 19.29 -28.61 -19.26
N THR A 23 18.31 -29.22 -18.59
CA THR A 23 16.89 -29.10 -18.94
C THR A 23 16.25 -27.82 -18.41
N MET A 24 16.93 -27.10 -17.49
CA MET A 24 16.40 -25.87 -16.92
C MET A 24 16.25 -24.80 -18.01
N ARG A 25 15.16 -24.04 -17.92
CA ARG A 25 14.87 -22.90 -18.79
C ARG A 25 14.57 -21.66 -17.95
N LEU A 26 14.91 -20.49 -18.47
CA LEU A 26 14.61 -19.21 -17.83
C LEU A 26 13.47 -18.53 -18.56
N PHE A 27 12.43 -18.15 -17.82
CA PHE A 27 11.44 -17.19 -18.28
C PHE A 27 11.88 -15.79 -17.87
N VAL A 28 11.99 -14.88 -18.83
CA VAL A 28 12.43 -13.50 -18.61
C VAL A 28 11.35 -12.55 -19.11
N ALA A 29 10.76 -11.77 -18.21
CA ALA A 29 9.82 -10.72 -18.55
C ALA A 29 10.58 -9.50 -19.05
N ARG A 30 10.11 -8.90 -20.15
CA ARG A 30 10.51 -7.57 -20.63
C ARG A 30 9.26 -6.76 -20.89
N ARG A 31 9.43 -5.44 -21.05
CA ARG A 31 8.30 -4.53 -21.30
C ARG A 31 7.45 -4.99 -22.50
N GLU A 32 8.07 -5.42 -23.59
CA GLU A 32 7.41 -5.82 -24.84
C GLU A 32 6.84 -7.25 -24.84
N GLY A 33 7.21 -8.09 -23.88
CA GLY A 33 6.79 -9.49 -23.86
C GLY A 33 7.62 -10.42 -22.99
N LEU A 34 7.25 -11.69 -23.01
CA LEU A 34 7.86 -12.76 -22.22
C LEU A 34 8.76 -13.61 -23.11
N TYR A 35 9.98 -13.87 -22.64
CA TYR A 35 11.02 -14.59 -23.36
C TYR A 35 11.38 -15.89 -22.67
N LEU A 36 11.59 -16.94 -23.46
CA LEU A 36 12.13 -18.23 -23.04
C LEU A 36 13.60 -18.30 -23.45
N LEU A 37 14.47 -18.57 -22.47
CA LEU A 37 15.93 -18.62 -22.63
C LEU A 37 16.48 -19.96 -22.14
N ASN A 38 17.49 -20.48 -22.85
CA ASN A 38 18.33 -21.57 -22.39
C ASN A 38 19.64 -21.00 -21.81
N PRO A 39 19.90 -21.12 -20.49
CA PRO A 39 21.08 -20.53 -19.87
C PRO A 39 22.39 -21.28 -20.14
N PHE A 40 22.34 -22.48 -20.75
CA PHE A 40 23.51 -23.31 -21.01
C PHE A 40 24.01 -23.24 -22.45
N SER A 41 23.20 -22.68 -23.37
CA SER A 41 23.56 -22.51 -24.77
C SER A 41 23.60 -21.02 -25.12
N THR A 42 24.75 -20.55 -25.58
CA THR A 42 24.90 -19.19 -26.13
C THR A 42 24.48 -19.09 -27.59
N GLU A 43 24.28 -20.22 -28.28
CA GLU A 43 23.91 -20.29 -29.70
C GLU A 43 22.39 -20.25 -29.91
N GLU A 44 21.60 -20.64 -28.90
CA GLU A 44 20.14 -20.70 -29.00
C GLU A 44 19.54 -19.29 -28.79
N VAL A 45 18.89 -18.77 -29.84
CA VAL A 45 18.27 -17.44 -29.78
C VAL A 45 17.05 -17.49 -28.85
N PRO A 46 16.95 -16.60 -27.85
CA PRO A 46 15.81 -16.56 -26.95
C PRO A 46 14.51 -16.31 -27.72
N LYS A 47 13.49 -17.09 -27.38
CA LYS A 47 12.21 -17.10 -28.09
C LYS A 47 11.19 -16.24 -27.35
N LYS A 48 10.58 -15.28 -28.05
CA LYS A 48 9.42 -14.54 -27.53
C LYS A 48 8.19 -15.45 -27.55
N ILE A 49 7.59 -15.70 -26.39
CA ILE A 49 6.45 -16.63 -26.22
C ILE A 49 5.13 -15.89 -25.97
N ALA A 50 5.17 -14.69 -25.40
CA ALA A 50 3.98 -13.84 -25.21
C ALA A 50 4.32 -12.38 -25.50
N SER A 51 3.33 -11.60 -25.95
CA SER A 51 3.41 -10.15 -26.06
C SER A 51 2.50 -9.51 -25.01
N GLY A 52 2.91 -8.38 -24.46
CA GLY A 52 2.14 -7.58 -23.49
C GLY A 52 2.51 -6.11 -23.61
N GLU A 53 1.87 -5.25 -22.82
CA GLU A 53 2.13 -3.81 -22.81
C GLU A 53 3.28 -3.47 -21.86
N PHE A 54 3.23 -4.04 -20.64
CA PHE A 54 4.34 -4.00 -19.70
C PHE A 54 4.33 -5.23 -18.80
N ILE A 55 4.85 -6.36 -19.30
CA ILE A 55 5.02 -7.57 -18.50
C ILE A 55 6.09 -7.34 -17.43
N TYR A 56 5.76 -7.70 -16.19
CA TYR A 56 6.61 -7.43 -15.05
C TYR A 56 6.97 -8.71 -14.29
N GLY A 57 6.01 -9.31 -13.60
CA GLY A 57 6.20 -10.50 -12.78
C GLY A 57 5.92 -11.79 -13.53
N VAL A 58 6.64 -12.85 -13.19
CA VAL A 58 6.47 -14.19 -13.78
C VAL A 58 6.61 -15.27 -12.72
N GLY A 59 5.73 -16.26 -12.78
CA GLY A 59 5.75 -17.45 -11.93
C GLY A 59 5.17 -18.64 -12.69
N PHE A 60 5.43 -19.85 -12.21
CA PHE A 60 4.98 -21.07 -12.88
C PHE A 60 4.55 -22.12 -11.86
N ASP A 61 3.85 -23.15 -12.33
CA ASP A 61 3.63 -24.41 -11.65
C ASP A 61 4.16 -25.52 -12.56
N TYR A 62 5.21 -26.22 -12.13
CA TYR A 62 5.82 -27.30 -12.89
C TYR A 62 4.93 -28.55 -12.93
N GLY A 63 4.22 -28.86 -11.84
CA GLY A 63 3.38 -30.06 -11.71
C GLY A 63 2.16 -29.99 -12.62
N ASP A 64 1.45 -28.86 -12.57
CA ASP A 64 0.25 -28.61 -13.38
C ASP A 64 0.58 -28.02 -14.77
N ARG A 65 1.86 -27.78 -15.07
CA ARG A 65 2.37 -27.18 -16.31
C ARG A 65 1.68 -25.85 -16.64
N LYS A 66 1.66 -24.93 -15.68
CA LYS A 66 1.04 -23.60 -15.85
C LYS A 66 2.07 -22.49 -15.73
N LEU A 67 1.89 -21.44 -16.52
CA LEU A 67 2.65 -20.20 -16.46
C LEU A 67 1.73 -19.06 -16.09
N PHE A 68 2.21 -18.15 -15.24
CA PHE A 68 1.48 -16.96 -14.80
C PHE A 68 2.38 -15.74 -14.96
N TRP A 69 1.79 -14.62 -15.40
CA TRP A 69 2.50 -13.34 -15.43
C TRP A 69 1.56 -12.17 -15.16
N THR A 70 2.14 -11.07 -14.68
CA THR A 70 1.44 -9.79 -14.50
C THR A 70 1.79 -8.83 -15.63
N ASP A 71 0.80 -8.06 -16.07
CA ASP A 71 1.00 -6.90 -16.93
C ASP A 71 0.61 -5.64 -16.15
N ARG A 72 1.62 -4.80 -15.92
CA ARG A 72 1.51 -3.62 -15.07
C ARG A 72 0.60 -2.56 -15.69
N LEU A 73 0.71 -2.32 -17.00
CA LEU A 73 -0.05 -1.26 -17.68
C LEU A 73 -1.43 -1.75 -18.12
N ALA A 74 -1.56 -3.03 -18.45
CA ALA A 74 -2.87 -3.62 -18.73
C ALA A 74 -3.72 -3.87 -17.47
N HIS A 75 -3.19 -3.58 -16.26
CA HIS A 75 -3.88 -3.75 -14.98
C HIS A 75 -4.44 -5.18 -14.81
N ALA A 76 -3.66 -6.18 -15.22
CA ALA A 76 -4.15 -7.55 -15.36
C ALA A 76 -3.07 -8.60 -15.05
N ALA A 77 -3.53 -9.83 -14.80
CA ALA A 77 -2.69 -11.01 -14.75
C ALA A 77 -3.22 -12.08 -15.72
N PHE A 78 -2.33 -12.92 -16.20
CA PHE A 78 -2.60 -13.91 -17.24
C PHE A 78 -2.08 -15.28 -16.82
N THR A 79 -2.68 -16.33 -17.41
CA THR A 79 -2.26 -17.72 -17.26
C THR A 79 -2.16 -18.39 -18.63
N ALA A 80 -1.27 -19.36 -18.77
CA ALA A 80 -1.12 -20.19 -19.96
C ALA A 80 -0.65 -21.61 -19.58
N ASP A 81 -0.94 -22.59 -20.43
CA ASP A 81 -0.46 -23.96 -20.26
C ASP A 81 0.89 -24.13 -20.96
N ILE A 82 1.82 -24.86 -20.33
CA ILE A 82 3.20 -25.08 -20.79
C ILE A 82 3.31 -26.47 -21.44
N LYS A 83 3.89 -26.53 -22.64
CA LYS A 83 4.22 -27.77 -23.35
C LYS A 83 5.55 -28.37 -22.90
N ASP A 84 5.81 -29.63 -23.29
CA ASP A 84 7.09 -30.31 -23.05
C ASP A 84 8.31 -29.56 -23.64
N ASN A 85 8.11 -28.81 -24.72
CA ASN A 85 9.16 -27.99 -25.36
C ASN A 85 9.32 -26.60 -24.71
N GLY A 86 8.57 -26.27 -23.65
CA GLY A 86 8.58 -24.97 -22.97
C GLY A 86 7.74 -23.88 -23.66
N GLU A 87 7.07 -24.17 -24.77
CA GLU A 87 6.12 -23.24 -25.40
C GLU A 87 4.82 -23.13 -24.60
N ILE A 88 4.09 -22.04 -24.81
CA ILE A 88 2.83 -21.77 -24.12
C ILE A 88 1.63 -21.87 -25.07
N GLU A 89 0.51 -22.36 -24.56
CA GLU A 89 -0.79 -22.40 -25.23
C GLU A 89 -1.90 -21.94 -24.29
N HIS A 90 -3.11 -21.75 -24.85
CA HIS A 90 -4.33 -21.43 -24.08
C HIS A 90 -4.19 -20.20 -23.16
N ILE A 91 -3.56 -19.13 -23.66
CA ILE A 91 -3.41 -17.87 -22.93
C ILE A 91 -4.78 -17.32 -22.55
N ARG A 92 -4.99 -17.13 -21.25
CA ARG A 92 -6.23 -16.59 -20.68
C ARG A 92 -5.91 -15.47 -19.70
N LYS A 93 -6.68 -14.38 -19.77
CA LYS A 93 -6.71 -13.33 -18.74
C LYS A 93 -7.44 -13.85 -17.50
N LEU A 94 -6.83 -13.72 -16.32
CA LEU A 94 -7.47 -14.04 -15.05
C LEU A 94 -8.55 -13.00 -14.74
N ASP A 95 -9.70 -13.46 -14.24
CA ASP A 95 -10.84 -12.58 -13.89
C ASP A 95 -10.64 -11.89 -12.53
N LEU A 96 -9.50 -11.21 -12.39
CA LEU A 96 -9.10 -10.49 -11.20
C LEU A 96 -9.52 -9.02 -11.34
N LYS A 97 -10.62 -8.65 -10.69
CA LYS A 97 -11.21 -7.31 -10.78
C LYS A 97 -10.40 -6.26 -10.01
N SER A 98 -10.33 -5.03 -10.50
CA SER A 98 -9.69 -3.90 -9.80
C SER A 98 -8.22 -4.14 -9.38
N LEU A 99 -7.43 -4.82 -10.20
CA LEU A 99 -5.96 -4.87 -10.07
C LEU A 99 -5.35 -3.53 -10.52
N ILE A 100 -4.52 -2.92 -9.70
CA ILE A 100 -3.90 -1.61 -9.98
C ILE A 100 -2.39 -1.71 -9.88
N TYR A 101 -1.72 -1.65 -11.04
CA TYR A 101 -0.27 -1.80 -11.16
C TYR A 101 0.27 -3.04 -10.41
N PRO A 102 -0.20 -4.26 -10.77
CA PRO A 102 0.38 -5.49 -10.26
C PRO A 102 1.86 -5.54 -10.65
N ARG A 103 2.74 -5.75 -9.68
CA ARG A 103 4.19 -5.85 -9.94
C ARG A 103 4.60 -7.28 -10.08
N ASN A 104 4.60 -8.06 -9.01
CA ASN A 104 4.99 -9.46 -9.06
C ASN A 104 3.90 -10.41 -8.58
N LEU A 105 4.08 -11.70 -8.88
CA LEU A 105 3.29 -12.79 -8.35
C LEU A 105 4.19 -13.95 -7.92
N ALA A 106 3.73 -14.74 -6.96
CA ALA A 106 4.33 -16.01 -6.59
C ALA A 106 3.26 -17.11 -6.54
N VAL A 107 3.70 -18.33 -6.81
CA VAL A 107 2.83 -19.49 -7.01
C VAL A 107 3.05 -20.48 -5.86
N ASP A 108 1.97 -20.84 -5.18
CA ASP A 108 1.96 -21.97 -4.25
C ASP A 108 1.52 -23.24 -4.99
N TRP A 109 2.51 -24.03 -5.40
CA TRP A 109 2.32 -25.29 -6.13
C TRP A 109 1.85 -26.46 -5.25
N ILE A 110 1.72 -26.27 -3.92
CA ILE A 110 1.19 -27.30 -3.01
C ILE A 110 -0.32 -27.15 -2.86
N THR A 111 -0.83 -25.92 -2.73
CA THR A 111 -2.27 -25.65 -2.51
C THR A 111 -3.00 -25.01 -3.69
N ASN A 112 -2.30 -24.79 -4.81
CA ASN A 112 -2.81 -24.20 -6.04
C ASN A 112 -3.38 -22.77 -5.84
N ASN A 113 -2.63 -21.96 -5.09
CA ASN A 113 -2.93 -20.56 -4.82
C ASN A 113 -1.89 -19.63 -5.45
N LEU A 114 -2.32 -18.43 -5.83
CA LEU A 114 -1.50 -17.35 -6.37
C LEU A 114 -1.44 -16.20 -5.36
N TYR A 115 -0.24 -15.74 -5.08
CA TYR A 115 0.02 -14.56 -4.26
C TYR A 115 0.42 -13.41 -5.19
N ILE A 116 -0.28 -12.29 -5.14
CA ILE A 116 -0.11 -11.18 -6.08
C ILE A 116 0.25 -9.91 -5.30
N VAL A 117 1.36 -9.29 -5.69
CA VAL A 117 1.83 -8.04 -5.10
C VAL A 117 1.36 -6.85 -5.93
N GLU A 118 0.62 -5.97 -5.28
CA GLU A 118 0.01 -4.81 -5.91
C GLU A 118 0.63 -3.53 -5.35
N SER A 119 1.40 -2.82 -6.18
CA SER A 119 2.09 -1.60 -5.75
C SER A 119 1.21 -0.36 -5.81
N GLY A 120 0.18 -0.35 -6.67
CA GLY A 120 -0.73 0.79 -6.82
C GLY A 120 -1.63 0.97 -5.60
N SER A 121 -2.35 -0.08 -5.21
CA SER A 121 -3.22 -0.10 -4.03
C SER A 121 -2.53 -0.56 -2.74
N ARG A 122 -1.22 -0.86 -2.80
CA ARG A 122 -0.36 -1.19 -1.65
C ARG A 122 -0.85 -2.39 -0.84
N ARG A 123 -1.05 -3.52 -1.51
CA ARG A 123 -1.55 -4.75 -0.88
C ARG A 123 -0.92 -6.00 -1.46
N ILE A 124 -1.07 -7.09 -0.73
CA ILE A 124 -0.76 -8.44 -1.18
C ILE A 124 -2.06 -9.23 -1.14
N ASP A 125 -2.44 -9.74 -2.31
CA ASP A 125 -3.66 -10.49 -2.52
C ASP A 125 -3.36 -11.97 -2.70
N ILE A 126 -4.36 -12.78 -2.39
CA ILE A 126 -4.32 -14.22 -2.66
C ILE A 126 -5.53 -14.63 -3.48
N SER A 127 -5.30 -15.49 -4.46
CA SER A 127 -6.35 -16.00 -5.34
C SER A 127 -6.11 -17.45 -5.75
N THR A 128 -7.15 -18.15 -6.17
CA THR A 128 -6.99 -19.46 -6.82
C THR A 128 -6.43 -19.30 -8.24
N TYR A 129 -5.88 -20.36 -8.82
CA TYR A 129 -5.33 -20.35 -10.19
C TYR A 129 -6.31 -19.84 -11.27
N ASN A 130 -7.62 -20.01 -11.04
CA ASN A 130 -8.66 -19.55 -11.97
C ASN A 130 -9.07 -18.08 -11.77
N GLY A 131 -8.67 -17.45 -10.67
CA GLY A 131 -9.10 -16.10 -10.29
C GLY A 131 -10.50 -16.02 -9.66
N GLU A 132 -11.24 -17.14 -9.55
CA GLU A 132 -12.64 -17.16 -9.08
C GLU A 132 -12.80 -16.78 -7.61
N ARG A 133 -11.82 -17.16 -6.78
CA ARG A 133 -11.81 -16.83 -5.34
C ARG A 133 -10.59 -15.96 -5.11
N ARG A 134 -10.81 -14.77 -4.56
CA ARG A 134 -9.75 -13.80 -4.22
C ARG A 134 -10.05 -13.18 -2.87
N THR A 135 -9.02 -12.93 -2.08
CA THR A 135 -9.10 -12.13 -0.85
C THR A 135 -7.82 -11.33 -0.64
N VAL A 136 -7.88 -10.32 0.23
CA VAL A 136 -6.72 -9.49 0.56
C VAL A 136 -6.01 -10.11 1.76
N LEU A 137 -4.75 -10.49 1.58
CA LEU A 137 -3.96 -11.12 2.63
C LEU A 137 -3.40 -10.05 3.59
N LEU A 138 -2.74 -9.04 3.03
CA LEU A 138 -2.10 -7.94 3.76
C LEU A 138 -2.33 -6.61 3.04
N ALA A 139 -2.75 -5.58 3.79
CA ALA A 139 -2.89 -4.21 3.28
C ALA A 139 -2.33 -3.14 4.22
N ASP A 140 -2.07 -3.47 5.50
CA ASP A 140 -1.58 -2.49 6.47
C ASP A 140 -0.07 -2.40 6.51
N GLY A 141 0.49 -1.20 6.63
CA GLY A 141 1.94 -0.99 6.75
C GLY A 141 2.71 -1.43 5.50
N LEU A 142 2.10 -1.30 4.33
CA LEU A 142 2.74 -1.51 3.03
C LEU A 142 2.90 -0.15 2.34
N THR A 143 4.15 0.27 2.13
CA THR A 143 4.50 1.55 1.49
C THR A 143 4.54 1.38 -0.03
N LEU A 144 5.36 0.43 -0.46
CA LEU A 144 5.68 0.10 -1.84
C LEU A 144 6.14 -1.36 -1.88
N PRO A 145 5.20 -2.32 -1.89
CA PRO A 145 5.56 -3.71 -2.05
C PRO A 145 5.97 -3.96 -3.51
N LEU A 146 7.14 -4.57 -3.72
CA LEU A 146 7.70 -4.78 -5.07
C LEU A 146 7.73 -6.25 -5.47
N ASP A 147 8.17 -7.12 -4.55
CA ASP A 147 8.47 -8.51 -4.86
C ASP A 147 8.05 -9.47 -3.73
N ILE A 148 7.84 -10.74 -4.06
CA ILE A 148 7.43 -11.82 -3.16
C ILE A 148 8.03 -13.17 -3.56
N ALA A 149 8.45 -13.94 -2.57
CA ALA A 149 8.88 -15.33 -2.69
C ALA A 149 8.20 -16.19 -1.62
N LEU A 150 7.93 -17.46 -1.95
CA LEU A 150 7.20 -18.38 -1.08
C LEU A 150 8.04 -19.62 -0.79
N ASP A 151 7.93 -20.12 0.44
CA ASP A 151 8.33 -21.48 0.80
C ASP A 151 7.11 -22.25 1.35
N PRO A 152 6.34 -22.93 0.46
CA PRO A 152 5.21 -23.78 0.85
C PRO A 152 5.60 -24.93 1.79
N LEU A 153 6.85 -25.39 1.76
CA LEU A 153 7.30 -26.52 2.60
C LEU A 153 7.48 -26.13 4.07
N HIS A 154 7.67 -24.84 4.33
CA HIS A 154 7.73 -24.29 5.69
C HIS A 154 6.52 -23.42 6.03
N GLY A 155 5.71 -23.03 5.05
CA GLY A 155 4.53 -22.16 5.24
C GLY A 155 4.92 -20.70 5.46
N ASP A 156 6.06 -20.27 4.92
CA ASP A 156 6.59 -18.90 5.03
C ASP A 156 6.52 -18.18 3.69
N MET A 157 6.31 -16.87 3.75
CA MET A 157 6.42 -15.96 2.63
C MET A 157 7.34 -14.80 2.97
N PHE A 158 8.10 -14.35 1.98
CA PHE A 158 9.05 -13.26 2.09
C PHE A 158 8.73 -12.23 1.03
N PHE A 159 8.64 -10.97 1.42
CA PHE A 159 8.29 -9.90 0.48
C PHE A 159 9.06 -8.63 0.80
N SER A 160 9.31 -7.84 -0.23
CA SER A 160 9.96 -6.55 -0.08
C SER A 160 8.93 -5.43 0.07
N ASN A 161 9.25 -4.45 0.92
CA ASN A 161 8.40 -3.30 1.21
C ASN A 161 9.26 -2.04 1.31
N GLN A 162 9.42 -1.34 0.18
CA GLN A 162 10.32 -0.19 0.01
C GLN A 162 11.77 -0.51 0.40
N PHE A 163 12.19 -0.18 1.63
CA PHE A 163 13.54 -0.42 2.14
C PHE A 163 13.63 -1.65 3.05
N LYS A 164 12.50 -2.28 3.40
CA LYS A 164 12.46 -3.42 4.32
C LYS A 164 12.31 -4.73 3.56
N LEU A 165 12.99 -5.77 4.04
CA LEU A 165 12.67 -7.16 3.74
C LEU A 165 11.86 -7.72 4.89
N GLU A 166 10.69 -8.26 4.60
CA GLU A 166 9.76 -8.76 5.59
C GLU A 166 9.44 -10.24 5.37
N ALA A 167 9.17 -10.94 6.46
CA ALA A 167 8.71 -12.32 6.46
C ALA A 167 7.36 -12.42 7.16
N ALA A 168 6.52 -13.33 6.70
CA ALA A 168 5.27 -13.69 7.36
C ALA A 168 4.95 -15.16 7.07
N ALA A 169 4.05 -15.75 7.84
CA ALA A 169 3.45 -17.01 7.42
C ALA A 169 2.63 -16.79 6.14
N MET A 170 2.45 -17.84 5.34
CA MET A 170 1.69 -17.79 4.08
C MET A 170 0.19 -17.44 4.27
N ASP A 171 -0.33 -17.48 5.49
CA ASP A 171 -1.65 -16.97 5.87
C ASP A 171 -1.63 -15.50 6.32
N GLY A 172 -0.48 -14.83 6.21
CA GLY A 172 -0.24 -13.43 6.59
C GLY A 172 -0.05 -13.20 8.08
N THR A 173 -0.06 -14.25 8.91
CA THR A 173 0.20 -14.12 10.36
C THR A 173 1.70 -14.05 10.65
N ARG A 174 2.06 -13.70 11.90
CA ARG A 174 3.47 -13.63 12.37
C ARG A 174 4.39 -12.79 11.49
N ARG A 175 3.85 -11.72 10.89
CA ARG A 175 4.63 -10.77 10.11
C ARG A 175 5.73 -10.14 10.98
N ARG A 176 6.96 -10.17 10.49
CA ARG A 176 8.16 -9.60 11.10
C ARG A 176 9.05 -8.96 10.05
N VAL A 177 9.80 -7.95 10.45
CA VAL A 177 10.84 -7.34 9.62
C VAL A 177 12.11 -8.19 9.78
N LEU A 178 12.68 -8.65 8.67
CA LEU A 178 13.95 -9.38 8.67
C LEU A 178 15.15 -8.43 8.52
N VAL A 179 15.02 -7.44 7.63
CA VAL A 179 16.09 -6.47 7.34
C VAL A 179 15.46 -5.09 7.15
N ASP A 180 15.99 -4.10 7.86
CA ASP A 180 15.63 -2.68 7.74
C ASP A 180 16.84 -1.73 7.82
N THR A 181 18.05 -2.26 7.96
CA THR A 181 19.29 -1.49 8.07
C THR A 181 20.10 -1.57 6.79
N HIS A 182 20.76 -0.47 6.41
CA HIS A 182 21.68 -0.43 5.25
C HIS A 182 21.05 -0.94 3.94
N THR A 183 19.78 -0.62 3.72
CA THR A 183 19.01 -0.96 2.52
C THR A 183 18.32 0.31 2.01
N HIS A 184 18.36 0.54 0.71
CA HIS A 184 17.75 1.72 0.08
C HIS A 184 16.52 1.34 -0.74
N GLN A 185 16.57 0.21 -1.45
CA GLN A 185 15.42 -0.33 -2.15
C GLN A 185 15.57 -1.84 -2.28
N VAL A 186 14.70 -2.61 -1.64
CA VAL A 186 14.75 -4.07 -1.73
C VAL A 186 13.90 -4.55 -2.90
N SER A 187 14.51 -5.20 -3.89
CA SER A 187 13.83 -5.86 -5.01
C SER A 187 14.38 -7.27 -5.24
N GLY A 188 13.79 -8.03 -6.17
CA GLY A 188 14.31 -9.32 -6.61
C GLY A 188 14.47 -10.30 -5.45
N VAL A 189 13.38 -10.72 -4.80
CA VAL A 189 13.43 -11.60 -3.64
C VAL A 189 13.29 -13.06 -4.10
N THR A 190 14.18 -13.93 -3.64
CA THR A 190 14.09 -15.38 -3.92
C THR A 190 14.55 -16.21 -2.71
N VAL A 191 14.14 -17.47 -2.65
CA VAL A 191 14.41 -18.35 -1.51
C VAL A 191 15.20 -19.60 -1.91
N ASP A 192 16.25 -19.91 -1.17
CA ASP A 192 16.94 -21.20 -1.20
C ASP A 192 16.32 -22.11 -0.14
N ILE A 193 15.34 -22.93 -0.54
CA ILE A 193 14.58 -23.82 0.35
C ILE A 193 15.51 -24.83 1.07
N PRO A 194 16.44 -25.54 0.39
CA PRO A 194 17.40 -26.41 1.07
C PRO A 194 18.26 -25.71 2.13
N SER A 195 18.76 -24.51 1.82
CA SER A 195 19.65 -23.76 2.71
C SER A 195 18.92 -22.92 3.77
N LYS A 196 17.59 -22.80 3.68
CA LYS A 196 16.75 -21.90 4.49
C LYS A 196 17.27 -20.46 4.50
N ARG A 197 17.54 -19.94 3.30
CA ARG A 197 18.04 -18.57 3.10
C ARG A 197 17.19 -17.79 2.12
N VAL A 198 17.08 -16.50 2.37
CA VAL A 198 16.47 -15.53 1.47
C VAL A 198 17.61 -14.76 0.80
N TYR A 199 17.47 -14.53 -0.49
CA TYR A 199 18.36 -13.68 -1.29
C TYR A 199 17.56 -12.52 -1.84
N TRP A 200 18.17 -11.34 -1.89
CA TRP A 200 17.57 -10.14 -2.49
C TRP A 200 18.61 -9.28 -3.18
N VAL A 201 18.13 -8.33 -3.97
CA VAL A 201 18.98 -7.33 -4.62
C VAL A 201 18.59 -5.91 -4.19
N ASP A 202 19.58 -5.03 -4.15
CA ASP A 202 19.38 -3.59 -3.96
C ASP A 202 19.91 -2.83 -5.19
N PRO A 203 19.02 -2.36 -6.11
CA PRO A 203 19.41 -1.62 -7.31
C PRO A 203 19.91 -0.20 -7.04
N LYS A 204 19.81 0.30 -5.80
CA LYS A 204 20.30 1.64 -5.45
C LYS A 204 21.73 1.60 -4.88
N VAL A 205 22.15 0.45 -4.38
CA VAL A 205 23.48 0.24 -3.77
C VAL A 205 24.32 -0.76 -4.58
N ASP A 206 23.75 -1.36 -5.63
CA ASP A 206 24.43 -2.32 -6.52
C ASP A 206 24.94 -3.55 -5.76
N ARG A 207 24.04 -4.18 -4.99
CA ARG A 207 24.36 -5.32 -4.11
C ARG A 207 23.38 -6.47 -4.26
N VAL A 208 23.91 -7.69 -4.13
CA VAL A 208 23.15 -8.92 -3.92
C VAL A 208 23.51 -9.45 -2.54
N GLU A 209 22.51 -9.68 -1.70
CA GLU A 209 22.69 -10.07 -0.31
C GLU A 209 21.83 -11.29 0.04
N THR A 210 22.18 -11.93 1.15
CA THR A 210 21.46 -13.07 1.69
C THR A 210 21.36 -13.02 3.20
N VAL A 211 20.31 -13.61 3.75
CA VAL A 211 20.04 -13.73 5.18
C VAL A 211 19.35 -15.07 5.44
N ASP A 212 19.48 -15.62 6.63
CA ASP A 212 18.68 -16.78 7.02
C ASP A 212 17.19 -16.41 7.19
N TYR A 213 16.31 -17.41 7.35
CA TYR A 213 14.87 -17.18 7.50
C TYR A 213 14.49 -16.41 8.78
N ASP A 214 15.38 -16.35 9.77
CA ASP A 214 15.16 -15.67 11.05
C ASP A 214 15.78 -14.26 11.10
N GLY A 215 16.50 -13.84 10.06
CA GLY A 215 17.13 -12.52 9.95
C GLY A 215 18.59 -12.49 10.38
N ASN A 216 19.20 -13.62 10.74
CA ASN A 216 20.60 -13.71 11.15
C ASN A 216 21.54 -14.08 10.00
N ASP A 217 22.84 -13.96 10.25
CA ASP A 217 23.92 -14.32 9.33
C ASP A 217 23.74 -13.69 7.93
N ARG A 218 23.50 -12.38 7.93
CA ARG A 218 23.44 -11.53 6.73
C ARG A 218 24.82 -11.51 6.06
N ARG A 219 24.85 -11.79 4.75
CA ARG A 219 26.08 -11.83 3.94
C ARG A 219 25.86 -11.14 2.60
N THR A 220 26.90 -10.51 2.08
CA THR A 220 26.93 -9.98 0.72
C THR A 220 27.49 -11.04 -0.22
N VAL A 221 26.76 -11.36 -1.29
CA VAL A 221 27.16 -12.35 -2.30
C VAL A 221 27.97 -11.70 -3.41
N ALA A 222 27.51 -10.55 -3.88
CA ALA A 222 28.19 -9.74 -4.88
C ALA A 222 27.88 -8.26 -4.63
N SER A 223 28.86 -7.39 -4.87
CA SER A 223 28.74 -5.95 -4.67
C SER A 223 29.54 -5.20 -5.71
N GLY A 224 29.09 -3.98 -5.99
CA GLY A 224 29.82 -3.00 -6.79
C GLY A 224 29.41 -3.01 -8.25
N MET A 225 29.50 -1.83 -8.87
CA MET A 225 28.99 -1.53 -10.21
C MET A 225 29.57 -2.44 -11.31
N ILE A 226 30.81 -2.91 -11.15
CA ILE A 226 31.43 -3.82 -12.13
C ILE A 226 30.72 -5.19 -12.13
N SER A 227 30.40 -5.71 -10.95
CA SER A 227 29.83 -7.06 -10.79
C SER A 227 28.30 -7.07 -10.85
N VAL A 228 27.65 -6.01 -10.34
CA VAL A 228 26.19 -5.93 -10.16
C VAL A 228 25.66 -4.52 -10.48
N PRO A 229 25.80 -4.01 -11.72
CA PRO A 229 25.57 -2.59 -12.02
C PRO A 229 24.13 -2.10 -11.84
N HIS A 230 23.10 -2.92 -12.09
CA HIS A 230 21.72 -2.54 -11.76
C HIS A 230 20.78 -3.76 -11.66
N PRO A 231 20.85 -4.55 -10.58
CA PRO A 231 20.10 -5.78 -10.43
C PRO A 231 18.63 -5.53 -10.11
N PHE A 232 17.70 -6.25 -10.73
CA PHE A 232 16.27 -6.03 -10.53
C PHE A 232 15.48 -7.27 -10.09
N GLY A 233 15.22 -8.20 -11.01
CA GLY A 233 14.55 -9.47 -10.72
C GLY A 233 15.59 -10.55 -10.44
N LEU A 234 15.33 -11.43 -9.46
CA LEU A 234 16.27 -12.46 -9.00
C LEU A 234 15.58 -13.82 -8.97
N THR A 235 16.28 -14.87 -9.38
CA THR A 235 15.86 -16.26 -9.20
C THR A 235 17.08 -17.13 -8.87
N ILE A 236 16.85 -18.25 -8.21
CA ILE A 236 17.89 -19.20 -7.85
C ILE A 236 17.64 -20.54 -8.54
N PHE A 237 18.72 -21.16 -9.01
CA PHE A 237 18.70 -22.55 -9.42
C PHE A 237 20.01 -23.23 -9.03
N ASP A 238 19.89 -24.28 -8.23
CA ASP A 238 21.01 -25.12 -7.78
C ASP A 238 22.10 -24.33 -7.01
N GLN A 239 23.26 -24.10 -7.64
CA GLN A 239 24.37 -23.35 -7.06
C GLN A 239 24.46 -21.89 -7.53
N TYR A 240 23.63 -21.50 -8.51
CA TYR A 240 23.72 -20.19 -9.16
C TYR A 240 22.50 -19.33 -8.88
N LEU A 241 22.77 -18.04 -8.67
CA LEU A 241 21.79 -16.97 -8.70
C LEU A 241 21.77 -16.37 -10.11
N TYR A 242 20.58 -16.10 -10.61
CA TYR A 242 20.35 -15.45 -11.90
C TYR A 242 19.53 -14.19 -11.67
N TRP A 243 19.97 -13.05 -12.19
CA TRP A 243 19.21 -11.81 -12.10
C TRP A 243 19.15 -11.07 -13.42
N THR A 244 18.13 -10.23 -13.54
CA THR A 244 17.97 -9.28 -14.64
C THR A 244 18.67 -7.98 -14.31
N ASP A 245 19.41 -7.44 -15.27
CA ASP A 245 20.22 -6.24 -15.10
C ASP A 245 19.83 -5.16 -16.13
N TRP A 246 19.57 -3.94 -15.67
CA TRP A 246 19.12 -2.84 -16.53
C TRP A 246 20.27 -2.16 -17.27
N THR A 247 21.47 -2.17 -16.71
CA THR A 247 22.66 -1.58 -17.35
C THR A 247 23.20 -2.51 -18.44
N ARG A 248 23.23 -3.82 -18.17
CA ARG A 248 23.66 -4.85 -19.14
C ARG A 248 22.54 -5.28 -20.09
N LEU A 249 21.30 -4.82 -19.86
CA LEU A 249 20.11 -5.14 -20.66
C LEU A 249 19.95 -6.65 -20.88
N GLY A 250 20.07 -7.43 -19.81
CA GLY A 250 20.21 -8.88 -19.92
C GLY A 250 20.06 -9.64 -18.61
N VAL A 251 20.47 -10.90 -18.66
CA VAL A 251 20.52 -11.82 -17.50
C VAL A 251 21.98 -12.11 -17.16
N VAL A 252 22.30 -11.98 -15.88
CA VAL A 252 23.61 -12.27 -15.30
C VAL A 252 23.47 -13.44 -14.33
N LYS A 253 24.50 -14.28 -14.22
CA LYS A 253 24.60 -15.35 -13.23
C LYS A 253 25.81 -15.19 -12.33
N VAL A 254 25.70 -15.64 -11.09
CA VAL A 254 26.80 -15.73 -10.10
C VAL A 254 26.62 -16.96 -9.23
N GLU A 255 27.70 -17.52 -8.71
CA GLU A 255 27.62 -18.58 -7.70
C GLU A 255 27.06 -18.02 -6.38
N LYS A 256 26.17 -18.77 -5.72
CA LYS A 256 25.44 -18.32 -4.52
C LYS A 256 26.32 -18.05 -3.29
N PHE A 257 27.57 -18.52 -3.29
CA PHE A 257 28.56 -18.27 -2.25
C PHE A 257 29.54 -17.13 -2.58
N GLY A 258 29.40 -16.52 -3.76
CA GLY A 258 30.27 -15.46 -4.25
C GLY A 258 31.26 -15.97 -5.29
N SER A 259 31.17 -15.43 -6.50
CA SER A 259 32.10 -15.64 -7.60
C SER A 259 32.10 -14.41 -8.51
N GLU A 260 32.90 -14.39 -9.57
CA GLU A 260 32.75 -13.37 -10.62
C GLU A 260 31.41 -13.52 -11.34
N SER A 261 30.77 -12.39 -11.65
CA SER A 261 29.50 -12.33 -12.38
C SER A 261 29.71 -12.69 -13.86
N GLN A 262 28.83 -13.52 -14.43
CA GLN A 262 28.89 -13.91 -15.84
C GLN A 262 27.60 -13.50 -16.57
N VAL A 263 27.71 -12.86 -17.73
CA VAL A 263 26.55 -12.53 -18.57
C VAL A 263 26.08 -13.80 -19.28
N VAL A 264 24.83 -14.20 -19.05
CA VAL A 264 24.20 -15.37 -19.70
C VAL A 264 23.58 -14.95 -21.02
N TRP A 265 22.91 -13.80 -21.01
CA TRP A 265 22.22 -13.26 -22.17
C TRP A 265 22.16 -11.75 -22.06
N SER A 266 22.28 -11.05 -23.19
CA SER A 266 22.08 -9.61 -23.27
C SER A 266 21.44 -9.25 -24.60
N ASN A 267 20.45 -8.38 -24.59
CA ASN A 267 19.86 -7.84 -25.81
C ASN A 267 19.81 -6.31 -25.74
N LYS A 268 20.71 -5.68 -26.51
CA LYS A 268 20.83 -4.22 -26.61
C LYS A 268 19.86 -3.61 -27.62
N GLU A 269 19.19 -4.42 -28.45
CA GLU A 269 18.23 -3.91 -29.42
C GLU A 269 17.01 -3.30 -28.71
N GLY A 270 16.67 -2.07 -29.09
CA GLY A 270 15.53 -1.33 -28.54
C GLY A 270 15.70 -0.81 -27.11
N ALA A 271 16.85 -1.02 -26.46
CA ALA A 271 17.14 -0.58 -25.09
C ALA A 271 16.05 -0.93 -24.05
N VAL A 272 15.42 -2.11 -24.20
CA VAL A 272 14.30 -2.50 -23.34
C VAL A 272 14.76 -3.25 -22.10
N PHE A 273 14.40 -2.73 -20.93
CA PHE A 273 14.79 -3.26 -19.63
C PHE A 273 14.13 -4.62 -19.32
N PRO A 274 14.91 -5.63 -18.89
CA PRO A 274 14.38 -6.88 -18.35
C PRO A 274 13.83 -6.68 -16.93
N MET A 275 12.70 -7.32 -16.62
CA MET A 275 11.93 -7.20 -15.38
C MET A 275 12.06 -8.47 -14.53
N GLY A 276 10.97 -9.20 -14.30
CA GLY A 276 10.98 -10.45 -13.55
C GLY A 276 11.64 -11.61 -14.28
N ILE A 277 12.12 -12.58 -13.51
CA ILE A 277 12.79 -13.79 -14.00
C ILE A 277 12.36 -14.99 -13.17
N ALA A 278 12.18 -16.16 -13.80
CA ALA A 278 11.88 -17.41 -13.11
C ALA A 278 12.62 -18.59 -13.75
N ALA A 279 13.20 -19.46 -12.90
CA ALA A 279 13.89 -20.68 -13.31
C ALA A 279 12.96 -21.90 -13.34
N TYR A 280 12.53 -22.29 -14.54
CA TYR A 280 11.64 -23.42 -14.80
C TYR A 280 12.38 -24.76 -14.75
N HIS A 281 12.14 -25.51 -13.68
CA HIS A 281 12.68 -26.85 -13.48
C HIS A 281 11.92 -27.55 -12.32
N PRO A 282 11.77 -28.90 -12.31
CA PRO A 282 11.07 -29.60 -11.22
C PRO A 282 11.70 -29.42 -9.82
N MET A 283 13.01 -29.12 -9.78
CA MET A 283 13.73 -28.88 -8.52
C MET A 283 13.51 -27.49 -7.94
N SER A 284 13.04 -26.53 -8.74
CA SER A 284 12.64 -25.21 -8.25
C SER A 284 11.34 -25.29 -7.43
N GLN A 285 10.54 -26.34 -7.64
CA GLN A 285 9.26 -26.59 -6.97
C GLN A 285 9.18 -28.06 -6.48
N PRO A 286 9.88 -28.39 -5.38
CA PRO A 286 9.90 -29.75 -4.86
C PRO A 286 8.49 -30.23 -4.46
N GLY A 287 8.15 -31.45 -4.87
CA GLY A 287 6.89 -32.13 -4.53
C GLY A 287 7.12 -33.44 -3.75
N PRO A 288 6.07 -34.24 -3.51
CA PRO A 288 6.14 -35.44 -2.66
C PRO A 288 7.22 -36.46 -3.06
N GLN A 289 7.49 -36.61 -4.36
CA GLN A 289 8.51 -37.52 -4.89
C GLN A 289 9.96 -37.13 -4.52
N HIS A 290 10.15 -35.90 -4.04
CA HIS A 290 11.46 -35.32 -3.72
C HIS A 290 11.73 -35.25 -2.21
N SER A 291 10.83 -35.80 -1.38
CA SER A 291 10.88 -35.76 0.09
C SER A 291 12.18 -36.31 0.70
N GLU A 292 12.81 -37.30 0.06
CA GLU A 292 14.05 -37.92 0.55
C GLU A 292 15.21 -36.94 0.71
N CYS A 293 15.32 -35.96 -0.19
CA CYS A 293 16.46 -35.03 -0.16
C CYS A 293 16.31 -33.92 0.87
N PHE A 294 15.07 -33.56 1.19
CA PHE A 294 14.75 -32.58 2.23
C PHE A 294 14.61 -33.22 3.62
N GLN A 295 14.78 -34.55 3.73
CA GLN A 295 14.61 -35.33 4.97
C GLN A 295 13.30 -35.01 5.70
N LYS A 296 12.26 -34.62 4.95
CA LYS A 296 10.96 -34.17 5.45
C LYS A 296 9.89 -34.63 4.48
N THR A 297 8.77 -35.14 5.00
CA THR A 297 7.62 -35.48 4.16
C THR A 297 6.99 -34.20 3.63
N ILE A 298 6.87 -34.11 2.30
CA ILE A 298 6.19 -33.01 1.64
C ILE A 298 4.73 -33.43 1.48
N ASP A 299 3.91 -32.99 2.43
CA ASP A 299 2.48 -33.30 2.47
C ASP A 299 1.67 -32.02 2.28
N ASN A 300 0.52 -32.14 1.60
CA ASN A 300 -0.43 -31.04 1.48
C ASN A 300 -1.44 -31.11 2.64
N PRO A 301 -1.33 -30.25 3.68
CA PRO A 301 -2.25 -30.25 4.81
C PRO A 301 -3.68 -29.85 4.40
N CYS A 302 -3.83 -29.17 3.27
CA CYS A 302 -5.11 -28.76 2.72
C CYS A 302 -5.87 -29.87 1.99
N ALA A 303 -5.24 -31.02 1.68
CA ALA A 303 -5.88 -32.09 0.91
C ALA A 303 -7.11 -32.70 1.62
N ASN A 304 -7.09 -32.75 2.96
CA ASN A 304 -8.20 -33.23 3.79
C ASN A 304 -8.87 -32.10 4.59
N ALA A 305 -8.59 -30.84 4.25
CA ALA A 305 -9.13 -29.70 4.97
C ALA A 305 -10.59 -29.43 4.61
N ASP A 306 -11.44 -29.30 5.63
CA ASP A 306 -12.85 -28.95 5.50
C ASP A 306 -13.04 -27.42 5.43
N CYS A 307 -12.46 -26.79 4.40
CA CYS A 307 -12.58 -25.34 4.15
C CYS A 307 -13.61 -25.09 3.05
N GLN A 308 -14.67 -24.30 3.33
CA GLN A 308 -15.65 -23.92 2.29
C GLN A 308 -15.06 -22.94 1.26
N GLY A 309 -14.19 -22.03 1.74
CA GLY A 309 -13.50 -21.01 0.94
C GLY A 309 -12.18 -21.52 0.35
N MET A 310 -11.08 -20.87 0.68
CA MET A 310 -9.72 -21.26 0.29
C MET A 310 -9.00 -21.86 1.49
N CYS A 311 -8.07 -22.77 1.23
CA CYS A 311 -7.18 -23.30 2.26
C CYS A 311 -5.78 -22.74 2.03
N LEU A 312 -5.25 -22.04 3.04
CA LEU A 312 -3.95 -21.39 2.98
C LEU A 312 -2.97 -22.14 3.87
N LEU A 313 -1.74 -22.30 3.41
CA LEU A 313 -0.66 -22.78 4.26
C LEU A 313 -0.32 -21.74 5.31
N GLY A 314 0.07 -22.21 6.50
CA GLY A 314 0.53 -21.34 7.57
C GLY A 314 1.40 -22.12 8.54
N LYS A 315 1.63 -21.54 9.71
CA LYS A 315 2.33 -22.21 10.81
C LYS A 315 1.32 -22.88 11.72
N ASP A 316 1.66 -24.08 12.20
CA ASP A 316 0.87 -24.77 13.22
C ASP A 316 0.82 -23.97 14.55
N ILE A 317 -0.10 -24.32 15.45
CA ILE A 317 -0.33 -23.69 16.75
C ILE A 317 0.97 -23.65 17.58
N GLY A 318 1.79 -24.71 17.50
CA GLY A 318 3.12 -24.76 18.14
C GLY A 318 4.21 -23.99 17.38
N GLY A 319 3.97 -23.60 16.13
CA GLY A 319 4.88 -22.82 15.31
C GLY A 319 6.07 -23.56 14.71
N PHE A 320 6.27 -24.82 15.06
CA PHE A 320 7.36 -25.66 14.58
C PHE A 320 7.01 -26.45 13.30
N GLY A 321 5.72 -26.57 12.95
CA GLY A 321 5.23 -27.34 11.80
C GLY A 321 4.42 -26.51 10.81
N VAL A 322 4.16 -27.10 9.63
CA VAL A 322 3.27 -26.53 8.61
C VAL A 322 1.83 -26.86 9.01
N GLY A 323 1.02 -25.82 9.17
CA GLY A 323 -0.41 -25.92 9.40
C GLY A 323 -1.20 -25.39 8.21
N TYR A 324 -2.51 -25.29 8.38
CA TYR A 324 -3.37 -24.63 7.41
C TYR A 324 -4.40 -23.75 8.10
N ARG A 325 -4.89 -22.76 7.37
CA ARG A 325 -5.99 -21.88 7.80
C ARG A 325 -6.96 -21.66 6.65
N CYS A 326 -8.25 -21.77 6.93
CA CYS A 326 -9.26 -21.45 5.94
C CYS A 326 -9.39 -19.92 5.79
N ALA A 327 -9.56 -19.45 4.55
CA ALA A 327 -9.84 -18.06 4.21
C ALA A 327 -11.10 -17.99 3.34
N CYS A 328 -11.88 -16.92 3.49
CA CYS A 328 -13.05 -16.70 2.64
C CYS A 328 -12.73 -15.72 1.51
N PRO A 329 -13.40 -15.83 0.36
CA PRO A 329 -13.39 -14.78 -0.65
C PRO A 329 -13.79 -13.43 -0.07
N ILE A 330 -13.35 -12.35 -0.71
CA ILE A 330 -13.68 -11.00 -0.31
C ILE A 330 -15.20 -10.77 -0.31
N GLY A 331 -15.71 -9.95 0.61
CA GLY A 331 -17.16 -9.81 0.85
C GLY A 331 -17.78 -10.92 1.71
N GLN A 332 -16.99 -11.89 2.16
CA GLN A 332 -17.43 -12.94 3.10
C GLN A 332 -16.58 -12.95 4.37
N LYS A 333 -17.20 -13.37 5.46
CA LYS A 333 -16.60 -13.54 6.78
C LYS A 333 -16.51 -15.02 7.13
N LEU A 334 -15.39 -15.42 7.72
CA LEU A 334 -15.18 -16.76 8.23
C LEU A 334 -15.86 -16.96 9.59
N ILE A 335 -16.67 -18.00 9.72
CA ILE A 335 -17.35 -18.45 10.95
C ILE A 335 -16.86 -19.87 11.29
N ASP A 336 -16.67 -20.13 12.59
CA ASP A 336 -16.19 -21.41 13.14
C ASP A 336 -14.85 -21.89 12.54
N GLY A 337 -14.09 -20.97 11.94
CA GLY A 337 -12.81 -21.26 11.29
C GLY A 337 -12.91 -22.03 9.97
N ARG A 338 -14.12 -22.31 9.44
CA ARG A 338 -14.31 -23.18 8.24
C ARG A 338 -15.35 -22.69 7.24
N ARG A 339 -16.45 -22.11 7.73
CA ARG A 339 -17.61 -21.72 6.91
C ARG A 339 -17.54 -20.25 6.52
N CYS A 340 -17.97 -19.93 5.31
CA CYS A 340 -18.00 -18.57 4.81
C CYS A 340 -19.44 -18.06 4.72
N VAL A 341 -19.70 -16.91 5.35
CA VAL A 341 -21.01 -16.22 5.28
C VAL A 341 -20.83 -14.82 4.71
N PRO A 342 -21.85 -14.22 4.08
CA PRO A 342 -21.78 -12.83 3.63
C PRO A 342 -21.42 -11.87 4.77
N ALA A 343 -20.50 -10.94 4.47
CA ALA A 343 -20.03 -9.95 5.41
C ALA A 343 -21.01 -8.79 5.53
N ILE A 344 -21.84 -8.80 6.56
CA ILE A 344 -22.79 -7.72 6.85
C ILE A 344 -22.32 -6.76 7.95
N ASP A 345 -21.32 -7.18 8.75
CA ASP A 345 -20.82 -6.44 9.91
C ASP A 345 -19.35 -6.01 9.72
N TYR A 346 -19.13 -4.77 9.26
CA TYR A 346 -17.78 -4.23 9.03
C TYR A 346 -17.74 -2.70 9.20
N LEU A 347 -16.54 -2.15 9.37
CA LEU A 347 -16.30 -0.72 9.37
C LEU A 347 -15.76 -0.30 8.02
N LEU A 348 -16.44 0.62 7.35
CA LEU A 348 -16.05 1.23 6.10
C LEU A 348 -15.41 2.59 6.40
N PHE A 349 -14.25 2.89 5.82
CA PHE A 349 -13.60 4.19 5.96
C PHE A 349 -12.93 4.62 4.66
N SER A 350 -12.76 5.93 4.53
CA SER A 350 -12.17 6.54 3.34
C SER A 350 -10.97 7.41 3.67
N SER A 351 -10.04 7.47 2.73
CA SER A 351 -8.82 8.26 2.80
C SER A 351 -8.58 9.02 1.50
N ASN A 352 -7.48 9.76 1.42
CA ASN A 352 -7.04 10.46 0.21
C ASN A 352 -6.39 9.54 -0.86
N LYS A 353 -6.44 8.23 -0.69
CA LYS A 353 -5.85 7.26 -1.64
C LYS A 353 -6.66 5.99 -1.81
N VAL A 354 -7.38 5.57 -0.77
CA VAL A 354 -8.07 4.29 -0.76
C VAL A 354 -9.37 4.35 0.06
N VAL A 355 -10.38 3.61 -0.39
CA VAL A 355 -11.55 3.23 0.42
C VAL A 355 -11.35 1.80 0.89
N ARG A 356 -11.44 1.58 2.21
CA ARG A 356 -11.21 0.27 2.84
C ARG A 356 -12.35 -0.08 3.78
N GLY A 357 -12.57 -1.38 3.93
CA GLY A 357 -13.59 -1.93 4.81
C GLY A 357 -12.95 -3.03 5.64
N ILE A 358 -13.06 -2.96 6.97
CA ILE A 358 -12.36 -3.86 7.88
C ILE A 358 -13.30 -4.53 8.88
N TYR A 359 -12.96 -5.74 9.30
CA TYR A 359 -13.61 -6.39 10.42
C TYR A 359 -13.00 -5.94 11.76
N PRO A 360 -13.73 -5.18 12.60
CA PRO A 360 -13.18 -4.70 13.87
C PRO A 360 -12.97 -5.80 14.92
N SER A 361 -13.50 -7.00 14.68
CA SER A 361 -13.35 -8.16 15.56
C SER A 361 -12.06 -8.95 15.33
N ILE A 362 -11.41 -8.77 14.17
CA ILE A 362 -10.19 -9.49 13.82
C ILE A 362 -8.99 -8.68 14.33
N ILE A 363 -8.31 -9.21 15.35
CA ILE A 363 -7.16 -8.56 16.00
C ILE A 363 -5.92 -8.64 15.13
N HIS A 364 -5.71 -9.77 14.45
CA HIS A 364 -4.60 -9.94 13.53
C HIS A 364 -4.88 -9.17 12.24
N LYS A 365 -3.91 -8.36 11.79
CA LYS A 365 -4.08 -7.49 10.61
C LYS A 365 -4.18 -8.27 9.27
N SER A 366 -3.96 -9.59 9.28
CA SER A 366 -4.09 -10.46 8.10
C SER A 366 -5.54 -10.89 7.87
N LEU A 367 -5.95 -10.96 6.60
CA LEU A 367 -7.32 -11.34 6.18
C LEU A 367 -8.41 -10.52 6.87
N ALA A 368 -8.11 -9.25 7.18
CA ALA A 368 -8.99 -8.38 7.94
C ALA A 368 -9.88 -7.48 7.08
N GLU A 369 -9.64 -7.45 5.76
CA GLU A 369 -10.46 -6.67 4.82
C GLU A 369 -11.79 -7.36 4.54
N ALA A 370 -12.88 -6.60 4.64
CA ALA A 370 -14.23 -7.00 4.34
C ALA A 370 -14.64 -6.69 2.89
N ILE A 371 -14.06 -5.64 2.31
CA ILE A 371 -14.30 -5.23 0.92
C ILE A 371 -12.99 -5.28 0.14
N LEU A 372 -13.07 -5.37 -1.19
CA LEU A 372 -11.93 -5.15 -2.05
C LEU A 372 -11.56 -3.65 -1.99
N PRO A 373 -10.35 -3.29 -1.49
CA PRO A 373 -9.97 -1.88 -1.40
C PRO A 373 -10.05 -1.19 -2.77
N ILE A 374 -10.63 0.01 -2.77
CA ILE A 374 -10.80 0.83 -3.97
C ILE A 374 -9.68 1.85 -4.00
N SER A 375 -8.94 1.88 -5.11
CA SER A 375 -7.90 2.86 -5.38
C SER A 375 -8.10 3.43 -6.79
N PRO A 376 -7.60 4.65 -7.07
CA PRO A 376 -7.72 5.25 -8.39
C PRO A 376 -6.92 4.44 -9.42
N VAL A 377 -7.51 4.24 -10.59
CA VAL A 377 -6.89 3.47 -11.69
C VAL A 377 -5.81 4.31 -12.39
N SER A 378 -6.03 5.62 -12.54
CA SER A 378 -5.10 6.54 -13.22
C SER A 378 -4.00 7.04 -12.27
N GLN A 379 -2.74 6.97 -12.72
CA GLN A 379 -1.57 7.55 -12.04
C GLN A 379 -1.61 9.08 -11.91
N ARG A 380 -2.34 9.77 -12.80
CA ARG A 380 -2.43 11.23 -12.82
C ARG A 380 -3.50 11.78 -11.87
N ARG A 381 -4.47 10.96 -11.50
CA ARG A 381 -5.55 11.33 -10.58
C ARG A 381 -5.20 10.91 -9.16
N ILE A 382 -5.12 11.88 -8.26
CA ILE A 382 -5.08 11.63 -6.81
C ILE A 382 -6.54 11.38 -6.40
N GLY A 383 -6.97 10.13 -6.22
CA GLY A 383 -8.34 9.83 -5.79
C GLY A 383 -8.61 10.41 -4.40
N MET A 384 -9.63 11.26 -4.24
CA MET A 384 -9.91 11.95 -2.98
C MET A 384 -11.27 11.51 -2.43
N TYR A 385 -11.26 10.44 -1.65
CA TYR A 385 -12.48 9.79 -1.16
C TYR A 385 -12.95 10.38 0.16
N PHE A 386 -13.93 11.28 0.12
CA PHE A 386 -14.33 12.02 1.32
C PHE A 386 -15.36 11.31 2.18
N ALA A 387 -16.39 10.73 1.56
CA ALA A 387 -17.54 10.21 2.28
C ALA A 387 -17.92 8.81 1.80
N VAL A 388 -18.34 7.98 2.76
CA VAL A 388 -18.74 6.58 2.55
C VAL A 388 -20.04 6.27 3.27
N GLU A 389 -20.84 5.39 2.68
CA GLU A 389 -22.11 4.91 3.24
C GLU A 389 -22.37 3.48 2.76
N CYS A 390 -23.26 2.73 3.41
CA CYS A 390 -23.60 1.38 2.99
C CYS A 390 -25.09 1.11 2.83
N ASP A 391 -25.39 0.11 2.00
CA ASP A 391 -26.68 -0.52 1.83
C ASP A 391 -26.54 -2.00 2.23
N VAL A 392 -26.80 -2.27 3.51
CA VAL A 392 -26.64 -3.61 4.10
C VAL A 392 -27.66 -4.59 3.50
N HIS A 393 -28.85 -4.10 3.16
CA HIS A 393 -29.91 -4.91 2.55
C HIS A 393 -29.64 -5.24 1.08
N GLY A 394 -29.10 -4.29 0.32
CA GLY A 394 -28.71 -4.51 -1.08
C GLY A 394 -27.31 -5.10 -1.27
N GLY A 395 -26.55 -5.33 -0.20
CA GLY A 395 -25.20 -5.88 -0.26
C GLY A 395 -24.22 -5.01 -1.04
N SER A 396 -24.33 -3.68 -0.90
CA SER A 396 -23.52 -2.72 -1.64
C SER A 396 -23.11 -1.55 -0.74
N PHE A 397 -22.11 -0.78 -1.17
CA PHE A 397 -21.71 0.43 -0.48
C PHE A 397 -21.49 1.57 -1.47
N PHE A 398 -21.51 2.79 -0.93
CA PHE A 398 -21.33 4.03 -1.65
C PHE A 398 -20.05 4.71 -1.22
N TYR A 399 -19.35 5.32 -2.17
CA TYR A 399 -18.26 6.23 -1.89
C TYR A 399 -18.32 7.43 -2.83
N ALA A 400 -17.94 8.60 -2.32
CA ALA A 400 -17.79 9.81 -3.11
C ALA A 400 -16.32 10.03 -3.44
N ASP A 401 -16.01 10.13 -4.73
CA ASP A 401 -14.75 10.69 -5.20
C ASP A 401 -14.97 12.15 -5.60
N ILE A 402 -14.37 13.06 -4.83
CA ILE A 402 -14.51 14.50 -5.07
C ILE A 402 -13.70 14.92 -6.29
N MET A 403 -12.59 14.25 -6.61
CA MET A 403 -11.80 14.63 -7.78
C MET A 403 -12.53 14.28 -9.08
N ASP A 404 -13.30 13.20 -9.05
CA ASP A 404 -14.15 12.79 -10.16
C ASP A 404 -15.55 13.42 -10.14
N ASN A 405 -15.90 14.22 -9.10
CA ASN A 405 -17.25 14.71 -8.84
C ASN A 405 -18.29 13.61 -9.03
N THR A 406 -18.04 12.41 -8.47
CA THR A 406 -18.89 11.24 -8.73
C THR A 406 -19.07 10.41 -7.46
N VAL A 407 -20.32 10.00 -7.22
CA VAL A 407 -20.65 8.99 -6.20
C VAL A 407 -20.85 7.65 -6.88
N PHE A 408 -20.10 6.66 -6.43
CA PHE A 408 -20.16 5.30 -6.93
C PHE A 408 -20.89 4.39 -5.97
N ARG A 409 -21.55 3.36 -6.52
CA ARG A 409 -22.09 2.22 -5.80
C ARG A 409 -21.38 0.97 -6.26
N VAL A 410 -20.85 0.20 -5.32
CA VAL A 410 -20.08 -1.02 -5.60
C VAL A 410 -20.45 -2.09 -4.59
N LYS A 411 -20.38 -3.36 -4.99
CA LYS A 411 -20.47 -4.48 -4.06
C LYS A 411 -19.14 -4.69 -3.30
N PRO A 412 -19.15 -5.29 -2.10
CA PRO A 412 -17.94 -5.63 -1.34
C PRO A 412 -16.88 -6.42 -2.13
N ASP A 413 -17.28 -7.23 -3.09
CA ASP A 413 -16.40 -8.03 -3.94
C ASP A 413 -15.76 -7.25 -5.11
N GLY A 414 -16.13 -5.98 -5.27
CA GLY A 414 -15.71 -5.14 -6.39
C GLY A 414 -16.59 -5.30 -7.64
N GLU A 415 -17.62 -6.15 -7.61
CA GLU A 415 -18.54 -6.29 -8.73
C GLU A 415 -19.52 -5.12 -8.84
N GLY A 416 -19.91 -4.82 -10.08
CA GLY A 416 -21.01 -3.91 -10.34
C GLY A 416 -20.71 -2.45 -9.98
N SER A 417 -19.46 -2.01 -10.14
CA SER A 417 -19.15 -0.59 -9.95
C SER A 417 -19.93 0.26 -10.95
N ALA A 418 -20.85 1.07 -10.44
CA ALA A 418 -21.68 1.94 -11.23
C ALA A 418 -21.77 3.30 -10.52
N PRO A 419 -21.55 4.42 -11.23
CA PRO A 419 -21.79 5.71 -10.62
C PRO A 419 -23.29 5.99 -10.57
N VAL A 420 -23.68 6.60 -9.46
CA VAL A 420 -25.06 6.85 -9.08
C VAL A 420 -25.36 8.34 -9.11
N LEU A 421 -24.35 9.17 -8.87
CA LEU A 421 -24.43 10.62 -8.97
C LEU A 421 -23.20 11.11 -9.71
N VAL A 422 -23.39 11.63 -10.92
CA VAL A 422 -22.32 12.07 -11.83
C VAL A 422 -22.32 13.60 -12.02
N THR A 423 -23.33 14.27 -11.46
CA THR A 423 -23.52 15.72 -11.49
C THR A 423 -24.10 16.19 -10.17
N HIS A 424 -24.04 17.49 -9.91
CA HIS A 424 -24.62 18.13 -8.73
C HIS A 424 -23.97 17.75 -7.37
N ASN A 425 -22.64 17.61 -7.36
CA ASN A 425 -21.84 17.20 -6.20
C ASN A 425 -20.44 17.83 -6.19
N ASP A 426 -20.36 19.15 -6.29
CA ASP A 426 -19.09 19.89 -6.34
C ASP A 426 -18.31 19.77 -5.02
N GLY A 427 -19.01 19.55 -3.90
CA GLY A 427 -18.44 19.58 -2.55
C GLY A 427 -19.04 18.56 -1.58
N LEU A 428 -19.25 17.32 -2.02
CA LEU A 428 -19.89 16.30 -1.18
C LEU A 428 -19.01 15.93 0.03
N ILE A 429 -19.51 16.22 1.23
CA ILE A 429 -18.79 16.03 2.50
C ILE A 429 -19.40 14.97 3.42
N SER A 430 -20.71 14.77 3.37
CA SER A 430 -21.43 13.79 4.18
C SER A 430 -22.61 13.25 3.40
N MET A 431 -22.88 11.95 3.58
CA MET A 431 -24.01 11.26 2.96
C MET A 431 -24.67 10.32 3.98
N SER A 432 -25.96 10.07 3.78
CA SER A 432 -26.77 9.15 4.58
C SER A 432 -27.79 8.44 3.70
N PHE A 433 -27.85 7.11 3.78
CA PHE A 433 -28.72 6.30 2.93
C PHE A 433 -30.03 5.91 3.64
N ASP A 434 -31.16 6.13 2.97
CA ASP A 434 -32.44 5.55 3.35
C ASP A 434 -32.66 4.24 2.60
N TRP A 435 -32.45 3.14 3.33
CA TRP A 435 -32.54 1.77 2.80
C TRP A 435 -33.97 1.30 2.50
N LEU A 436 -35.00 2.01 2.98
CA LEU A 436 -36.40 1.67 2.74
C LEU A 436 -36.90 2.31 1.45
N SER A 437 -36.68 3.62 1.30
CA SER A 437 -37.13 4.35 0.12
C SER A 437 -36.11 4.36 -1.03
N LYS A 438 -34.92 3.78 -0.79
CA LYS A 438 -33.77 3.74 -1.72
C LYS A 438 -33.35 5.14 -2.17
N GLN A 439 -33.21 6.05 -1.22
CA GLN A 439 -32.81 7.45 -1.45
C GLN A 439 -31.53 7.77 -0.68
N LEU A 440 -30.59 8.45 -1.32
CA LEU A 440 -29.34 8.91 -0.72
C LEU A 440 -29.45 10.42 -0.46
N TYR A 441 -29.29 10.81 0.80
CA TYR A 441 -29.25 12.21 1.23
C TYR A 441 -27.80 12.63 1.37
N TYR A 442 -27.43 13.79 0.84
CA TYR A 442 -26.06 14.28 0.95
C TYR A 442 -26.01 15.79 1.13
N ILE A 443 -24.91 16.25 1.73
CA ILE A 443 -24.60 17.67 1.89
C ILE A 443 -23.48 18.04 0.94
N ASP A 444 -23.68 19.15 0.23
CA ASP A 444 -22.66 19.80 -0.57
C ASP A 444 -22.23 21.11 0.14
N ASN A 445 -20.94 21.19 0.51
CA ASN A 445 -20.39 22.35 1.21
C ASN A 445 -20.03 23.52 0.29
N ILE A 446 -19.79 23.29 -1.00
CA ILE A 446 -19.52 24.35 -1.97
C ILE A 446 -20.83 25.04 -2.33
N ARG A 447 -21.89 24.26 -2.53
CA ARG A 447 -23.24 24.75 -2.84
C ARG A 447 -24.03 25.17 -1.60
N ASN A 448 -23.57 24.79 -0.42
CA ASN A 448 -24.25 25.03 0.85
C ASN A 448 -25.71 24.54 0.84
N SER A 449 -25.89 23.30 0.39
CA SER A 449 -27.20 22.68 0.17
C SER A 449 -27.31 21.28 0.77
N LEU A 450 -28.55 20.90 1.07
CA LEU A 450 -28.93 19.52 1.41
C LEU A 450 -29.74 18.97 0.24
N GLU A 451 -29.33 17.83 -0.29
CA GLU A 451 -29.84 17.27 -1.55
C GLU A 451 -30.20 15.79 -1.39
N VAL A 452 -31.10 15.32 -2.23
CA VAL A 452 -31.54 13.92 -2.26
C VAL A 452 -31.54 13.38 -3.68
N VAL A 453 -31.06 12.14 -3.82
CA VAL A 453 -31.08 11.40 -5.07
C VAL A 453 -31.68 10.01 -4.87
N LYS A 454 -32.57 9.58 -5.76
CA LYS A 454 -33.11 8.23 -5.77
C LYS A 454 -32.13 7.27 -6.43
N ILE A 455 -31.91 6.13 -5.80
CA ILE A 455 -31.08 5.06 -6.33
C ILE A 455 -31.97 4.09 -7.09
N SER A 456 -31.69 3.87 -8.38
CA SER A 456 -32.39 2.86 -9.18
C SER A 456 -31.88 1.46 -8.83
N GLU A 457 -32.79 0.48 -8.75
CA GLU A 457 -32.46 -0.93 -8.51
C GLU A 457 -32.17 -1.71 -9.81
N GLN A 458 -32.43 -1.12 -10.98
CA GLN A 458 -32.20 -1.79 -12.27
C GLN A 458 -30.70 -1.87 -12.56
N PHE A 459 -30.08 -2.90 -11.99
CA PHE A 459 -28.74 -3.35 -12.31
C PHE A 459 -28.77 -4.03 -13.69
N LEU A 460 -28.60 -3.25 -14.76
CA LEU A 460 -28.36 -3.81 -16.08
C LEU A 460 -26.84 -3.85 -16.29
N PRO A 461 -26.19 -5.02 -16.21
CA PRO A 461 -24.72 -5.15 -16.28
C PRO A 461 -24.10 -4.69 -17.62
N PHE A 462 -24.93 -4.28 -18.58
CA PHE A 462 -24.53 -3.84 -19.92
C PHE A 462 -25.19 -2.53 -20.40
N GLN A 463 -26.09 -1.92 -19.62
CA GLN A 463 -26.52 -0.55 -19.90
C GLN A 463 -25.78 0.36 -18.94
N GLY A 464 -24.71 0.95 -19.46
CA GLY A 464 -23.98 2.00 -18.78
C GLY A 464 -24.93 3.04 -18.21
N LEU A 465 -24.57 3.52 -17.03
CA LEU A 465 -24.70 4.90 -16.57
C LEU A 465 -26.10 5.51 -16.70
N VAL A 466 -26.72 5.79 -15.55
CA VAL A 466 -27.99 6.52 -15.48
C VAL A 466 -27.82 7.86 -16.21
N HIS A 467 -28.42 7.98 -17.40
CA HIS A 467 -28.49 9.24 -18.13
C HIS A 467 -29.09 10.31 -17.18
N PRO A 468 -28.65 11.58 -17.19
CA PRO A 468 -29.09 12.56 -16.19
C PRO A 468 -30.60 12.79 -16.22
N ASP A 469 -31.22 12.57 -17.39
CA ASP A 469 -32.68 12.65 -17.54
C ASP A 469 -33.44 11.58 -16.74
N GLN A 470 -32.78 10.45 -16.47
CA GLN A 470 -33.27 9.36 -15.62
C GLN A 470 -32.89 9.55 -14.14
N LEU A 471 -31.94 10.44 -13.84
CA LEU A 471 -31.56 10.76 -12.47
C LEU A 471 -32.72 11.51 -11.78
N VAL A 472 -33.23 10.93 -10.69
CA VAL A 472 -34.26 11.57 -9.87
C VAL A 472 -33.56 12.26 -8.70
N HIS A 473 -33.14 13.49 -8.94
CA HIS A 473 -32.47 14.37 -7.98
C HIS A 473 -33.37 15.56 -7.60
N ARG A 474 -33.28 16.00 -6.34
CA ARG A 474 -33.93 17.21 -5.85
C ARG A 474 -33.09 17.87 -4.76
N GLN A 475 -32.98 19.19 -4.84
CA GLN A 475 -32.41 20.00 -3.77
C GLN A 475 -33.47 20.34 -2.72
N LEU A 476 -33.22 19.98 -1.46
CA LEU A 476 -34.18 20.11 -0.36
C LEU A 476 -34.02 21.44 0.39
N LEU A 477 -32.79 21.78 0.79
CA LEU A 477 -32.47 23.04 1.48
C LEU A 477 -31.34 23.79 0.76
N LYS A 478 -31.36 25.12 0.85
CA LYS A 478 -30.36 26.04 0.27
C LYS A 478 -29.88 27.06 1.29
N GLY A 479 -28.66 27.56 1.11
CA GLY A 479 -28.12 28.64 1.94
C GLY A 479 -27.77 28.21 3.36
N LEU A 480 -27.36 26.94 3.51
CA LEU A 480 -26.86 26.40 4.77
C LEU A 480 -25.55 27.09 5.15
N ARG A 481 -25.24 27.11 6.44
CA ARG A 481 -24.09 27.82 7.01
C ARG A 481 -22.97 26.87 7.40
N ASP A 482 -22.05 26.60 6.48
CA ASP A 482 -20.97 25.61 6.64
C ASP A 482 -21.55 24.26 7.13
N PRO A 483 -22.42 23.63 6.32
CA PRO A 483 -23.02 22.35 6.70
C PRO A 483 -21.94 21.27 6.75
N ILE A 484 -22.02 20.31 7.69
CA ILE A 484 -20.98 19.28 7.89
C ILE A 484 -21.50 17.85 7.79
N SER A 485 -22.58 17.52 8.49
CA SER A 485 -23.03 16.13 8.64
C SER A 485 -24.53 16.02 8.49
N VAL A 486 -24.99 14.92 7.86
CA VAL A 486 -26.40 14.54 7.72
C VAL A 486 -26.56 13.09 8.13
N VAL A 487 -27.63 12.78 8.87
CA VAL A 487 -28.06 11.42 9.20
C VAL A 487 -29.59 11.32 9.12
N VAL A 488 -30.10 10.19 8.61
CA VAL A 488 -31.54 9.96 8.43
C VAL A 488 -32.05 8.78 9.24
N HIS A 489 -33.29 8.89 9.74
CA HIS A 489 -33.99 7.81 10.42
C HIS A 489 -35.30 7.48 9.68
N PRO A 490 -35.28 6.56 8.71
CA PRO A 490 -36.43 6.26 7.84
C PRO A 490 -37.70 5.88 8.61
N TRP A 491 -37.59 5.00 9.60
CA TRP A 491 -38.75 4.50 10.38
C TRP A 491 -39.45 5.54 11.27
N ARG A 492 -38.80 6.67 11.53
CA ARG A 492 -39.38 7.79 12.29
C ARG A 492 -39.69 8.97 11.37
N GLY A 493 -39.33 8.90 10.09
CA GLY A 493 -39.50 9.99 9.15
C GLY A 493 -38.69 11.24 9.53
N GLN A 494 -37.54 11.08 10.16
CA GLN A 494 -36.73 12.19 10.69
C GLN A 494 -35.39 12.30 9.97
N LEU A 495 -34.93 13.54 9.78
CA LEU A 495 -33.64 13.89 9.23
C LEU A 495 -32.92 14.85 10.19
N PHE A 496 -31.64 14.63 10.42
CA PHE A 496 -30.80 15.50 11.25
C PHE A 496 -29.63 16.02 10.43
N PHE A 497 -29.33 17.31 10.57
CA PHE A 497 -28.14 17.90 9.96
C PHE A 497 -27.49 18.93 10.88
N SER A 498 -26.19 19.17 10.70
CA SER A 498 -25.41 20.09 11.52
C SER A 498 -24.73 21.19 10.69
N GLU A 499 -24.73 22.40 11.24
CA GLU A 499 -24.04 23.59 10.72
C GLU A 499 -22.93 24.02 11.69
N SER A 500 -21.73 24.28 11.19
CA SER A 500 -20.58 24.67 12.03
C SER A 500 -20.27 26.16 12.06
N GLU A 501 -20.89 26.97 11.21
CA GLU A 501 -20.74 28.42 11.32
C GLU A 501 -21.28 28.89 12.67
N ARG A 502 -20.53 29.73 13.38
CA ARG A 502 -20.90 30.12 14.74
C ARG A 502 -22.08 31.12 14.75
N PRO A 503 -23.09 30.94 15.62
CA PRO A 503 -23.26 29.84 16.57
C PRO A 503 -23.64 28.53 15.87
N ALA A 504 -22.88 27.46 16.13
CA ALA A 504 -23.09 26.15 15.52
C ALA A 504 -24.44 25.56 15.96
N LYS A 505 -25.12 24.86 15.05
CA LYS A 505 -26.48 24.36 15.27
C LYS A 505 -26.62 22.91 14.82
N ILE A 506 -27.47 22.18 15.53
CA ILE A 506 -27.99 20.89 15.10
C ILE A 506 -29.49 21.03 14.89
N TRP A 507 -29.93 20.65 13.70
CA TRP A 507 -31.31 20.71 13.26
C TRP A 507 -31.91 19.32 13.20
N ARG A 508 -33.20 19.23 13.53
CA ARG A 508 -34.06 18.09 13.24
C ARG A 508 -35.17 18.56 12.32
N CYS A 509 -35.37 17.86 11.23
CA CYS A 509 -36.47 18.07 10.29
C CYS A 509 -37.23 16.76 10.08
N ASP A 510 -38.38 16.86 9.44
CA ASP A 510 -38.98 15.70 8.78
C ASP A 510 -38.09 15.27 7.61
N ILE A 511 -38.25 14.02 7.15
CA ILE A 511 -37.36 13.44 6.13
C ILE A 511 -37.44 14.14 4.76
N ASP A 512 -38.49 14.91 4.49
CA ASP A 512 -38.61 15.79 3.32
C ASP A 512 -37.96 17.18 3.53
N ALA A 513 -37.20 17.35 4.61
CA ALA A 513 -36.56 18.58 5.06
C ALA A 513 -37.52 19.75 5.36
N LEU A 514 -38.79 19.44 5.66
CA LEU A 514 -39.74 20.42 6.20
C LEU A 514 -39.79 20.33 7.74
N ASN A 515 -40.50 21.28 8.36
CA ASN A 515 -40.71 21.33 9.82
C ASN A 515 -39.41 21.27 10.63
N CYS A 516 -38.37 21.95 10.15
CA CYS A 516 -37.06 22.00 10.78
C CYS A 516 -37.07 22.79 12.10
N VAL A 517 -36.55 22.17 13.16
CA VAL A 517 -36.40 22.74 14.50
C VAL A 517 -34.94 22.61 14.94
N VAL A 518 -34.41 23.67 15.56
CA VAL A 518 -33.08 23.62 16.19
C VAL A 518 -33.19 22.84 17.49
N ILE A 519 -32.56 21.67 17.56
CA ILE A 519 -32.53 20.84 18.78
C ILE A 519 -31.36 21.21 19.69
N ARG A 520 -30.30 21.82 19.13
CA ARG A 520 -29.16 22.31 19.91
C ARG A 520 -28.46 23.49 19.21
N ASN A 521 -28.13 24.52 19.99
CA ASN A 521 -27.37 25.70 19.55
C ASN A 521 -26.35 26.22 20.59
N THR A 522 -26.28 25.57 21.76
CA THR A 522 -25.35 25.88 22.84
C THR A 522 -24.42 24.70 23.08
N THR A 523 -23.25 24.97 23.65
CA THR A 523 -22.20 23.96 23.94
C THR A 523 -21.76 23.16 22.71
N LEU A 524 -21.76 23.81 21.54
CA LEU A 524 -21.24 23.27 20.29
C LEU A 524 -20.05 24.12 19.84
N GLY A 525 -18.94 23.46 19.50
CA GLY A 525 -17.76 24.04 18.91
C GLY A 525 -17.78 23.88 17.39
N ARG A 526 -17.23 22.76 16.89
CA ARG A 526 -17.30 22.37 15.48
C ARG A 526 -17.75 20.90 15.39
N PRO A 527 -19.06 20.64 15.25
CA PRO A 527 -19.56 19.28 15.09
C PRO A 527 -18.96 18.69 13.82
N SER A 528 -18.34 17.51 13.92
CA SER A 528 -17.57 16.91 12.82
C SER A 528 -18.29 15.74 12.17
N GLY A 529 -18.92 14.88 12.97
CA GLY A 529 -19.71 13.76 12.50
C GLY A 529 -20.83 13.42 13.47
N MET A 530 -21.92 12.87 12.93
CA MET A 530 -23.06 12.40 13.70
C MET A 530 -23.34 10.93 13.42
N ALA A 531 -23.82 10.21 14.44
CA ALA A 531 -24.24 8.82 14.31
C ALA A 531 -25.53 8.59 15.11
N ILE A 532 -26.44 7.81 14.54
CA ILE A 532 -27.70 7.43 15.19
C ILE A 532 -27.50 6.08 15.90
N ASP A 533 -27.86 6.03 17.18
CA ASP A 533 -28.07 4.77 17.90
C ASP A 533 -29.53 4.36 17.77
N PHE A 534 -29.81 3.47 16.82
CA PHE A 534 -31.17 2.99 16.56
C PHE A 534 -31.73 2.13 17.70
N ALA A 535 -30.87 1.53 18.53
CA ALA A 535 -31.31 0.70 19.65
C ALA A 535 -31.77 1.54 20.85
N GLU A 536 -31.08 2.65 21.12
CA GLU A 536 -31.39 3.55 22.24
C GLU A 536 -32.20 4.79 21.85
N ASN A 537 -32.48 4.99 20.55
CA ASN A 537 -33.12 6.20 20.01
C ASN A 537 -32.37 7.51 20.36
N LYS A 538 -31.04 7.47 20.24
CA LYS A 538 -30.16 8.60 20.53
C LYS A 538 -29.37 9.01 19.30
N ILE A 539 -28.93 10.26 19.28
CA ILE A 539 -27.94 10.78 18.34
C ILE A 539 -26.67 11.14 19.09
N CYS A 540 -25.54 10.61 18.62
CA CYS A 540 -24.21 10.94 19.10
C CYS A 540 -23.51 11.86 18.11
N VAL A 541 -22.71 12.79 18.62
CA VAL A 541 -22.05 13.86 17.89
C VAL A 541 -20.60 13.97 18.36
N GLY A 542 -19.67 13.97 17.41
CA GLY A 542 -18.26 14.30 17.67
C GLY A 542 -18.04 15.79 17.50
N ASP A 543 -17.29 16.41 18.41
CA ASP A 543 -16.87 17.80 18.31
C ASP A 543 -15.33 17.89 18.27
N THR A 544 -14.82 18.33 17.11
CA THR A 544 -13.36 18.47 16.89
C THR A 544 -12.74 19.61 17.68
N LEU A 545 -13.51 20.68 17.89
CA LEU A 545 -13.00 21.88 18.55
C LEU A 545 -13.05 21.73 20.08
N LEU A 546 -14.16 21.22 20.59
CA LEU A 546 -14.33 20.95 22.03
C LEU A 546 -13.65 19.67 22.48
N LYS A 547 -13.21 18.82 21.55
CA LYS A 547 -12.56 17.53 21.83
C LYS A 547 -13.46 16.62 22.68
N THR A 548 -14.71 16.48 22.28
CA THR A 548 -15.70 15.68 23.02
C THR A 548 -16.53 14.80 22.09
N ILE A 549 -17.05 13.71 22.64
CA ILE A 549 -18.10 12.91 22.02
C ILE A 549 -19.30 12.99 22.95
N SER A 550 -20.43 13.44 22.43
CA SER A 550 -21.64 13.68 23.23
C SER A 550 -22.83 13.00 22.58
N CYS A 551 -23.78 12.53 23.39
CA CYS A 551 -25.02 11.91 22.90
C CYS A 551 -26.23 12.61 23.51
N MET A 552 -27.34 12.60 22.78
CA MET A 552 -28.62 13.19 23.19
C MET A 552 -29.80 12.40 22.58
N ASP A 553 -30.99 12.62 23.11
CA ASP A 553 -32.21 12.08 22.51
C ASP A 553 -32.56 12.84 21.22
N PHE A 554 -33.44 12.27 20.38
CA PHE A 554 -33.88 12.91 19.13
C PHE A 554 -34.60 14.26 19.31
N ASP A 555 -35.09 14.57 20.51
CA ASP A 555 -35.67 15.86 20.85
C ASP A 555 -34.62 16.91 21.29
N GLY A 556 -33.35 16.52 21.42
CA GLY A 556 -32.27 17.37 21.96
C GLY A 556 -32.14 17.35 23.48
N ASN A 557 -32.95 16.55 24.16
CA ASN A 557 -32.92 16.36 25.61
C ASN A 557 -31.81 15.37 26.03
N ASN A 558 -31.53 15.29 27.34
CA ASN A 558 -30.59 14.34 27.94
C ASN A 558 -29.18 14.38 27.31
N TRP A 559 -28.67 15.58 27.04
CA TRP A 559 -27.30 15.79 26.57
C TRP A 559 -26.28 15.27 27.58
N SER A 560 -25.54 14.23 27.19
CA SER A 560 -24.49 13.62 27.99
C SER A 560 -23.17 13.64 27.23
N VAL A 561 -22.14 14.24 27.82
CA VAL A 561 -20.76 14.16 27.31
C VAL A 561 -20.16 12.86 27.82
N LEU A 562 -19.67 12.00 26.91
CA LEU A 562 -19.02 10.75 27.30
C LEU A 562 -17.63 11.04 27.86
N PRO A 563 -17.24 10.41 28.99
CA PRO A 563 -15.89 10.54 29.52
C PRO A 563 -14.92 9.78 28.63
N VAL A 564 -14.17 10.52 27.80
CA VAL A 564 -13.17 9.97 26.88
C VAL A 564 -11.87 10.73 27.07
N ASP A 565 -10.76 10.02 27.13
CA ASP A 565 -9.45 10.65 27.23
C ASP A 565 -9.07 11.34 25.91
N SER A 566 -9.12 12.68 25.93
CA SER A 566 -8.60 13.59 24.91
C SER A 566 -8.98 13.26 23.45
N PRO A 567 -10.27 13.06 23.11
CA PRO A 567 -10.65 12.68 21.75
C PRO A 567 -10.58 13.84 20.76
N LEU A 568 -10.02 13.62 19.57
CA LEU A 568 -10.12 14.51 18.41
C LEU A 568 -10.94 13.84 17.29
N PRO A 569 -12.27 13.71 17.43
CA PRO A 569 -13.09 12.88 16.56
C PRO A 569 -13.39 13.59 15.23
N VAL A 570 -12.82 13.14 14.12
CA VAL A 570 -13.13 13.67 12.77
C VAL A 570 -14.43 13.09 12.24
N SER A 571 -14.64 11.80 12.44
CA SER A 571 -15.85 11.08 12.06
C SER A 571 -16.17 10.06 13.14
N ILE A 572 -17.46 9.76 13.34
CA ILE A 572 -17.95 8.83 14.35
C ILE A 572 -18.96 7.88 13.75
N THR A 573 -18.99 6.66 14.27
CA THR A 573 -20.02 5.67 13.92
C THR A 573 -20.26 4.72 15.08
N ILE A 574 -21.42 4.09 15.10
CA ILE A 574 -21.80 3.13 16.14
C ILE A 574 -21.81 1.75 15.49
N LEU A 575 -21.23 0.77 16.16
CA LEU A 575 -21.31 -0.61 15.72
C LEU A 575 -21.43 -1.48 16.97
N ASN A 576 -22.58 -2.17 17.10
CA ASN A 576 -22.96 -2.91 18.31
C ASN A 576 -23.00 -1.99 19.55
N ASP A 577 -22.37 -2.39 20.67
CA ASP A 577 -22.34 -1.62 21.93
C ASP A 577 -21.12 -0.67 22.03
N GLN A 578 -20.49 -0.34 20.90
CA GLN A 578 -19.25 0.45 20.85
C GLN A 578 -19.40 1.63 19.88
N ILE A 579 -18.80 2.75 20.24
CA ILE A 579 -18.61 3.91 19.36
C ILE A 579 -17.21 3.80 18.77
N TYR A 580 -17.12 3.86 17.45
CA TYR A 580 -15.87 3.95 16.70
C TYR A 580 -15.71 5.37 16.20
N PHE A 581 -14.51 5.91 16.32
CA PHE A 581 -14.21 7.26 15.83
C PHE A 581 -12.82 7.35 15.24
N VAL A 582 -12.69 8.24 14.27
CA VAL A 582 -11.40 8.62 13.67
C VAL A 582 -10.76 9.69 14.53
N HIS A 583 -9.62 9.37 15.12
CA HIS A 583 -8.82 10.31 15.90
C HIS A 583 -7.80 10.99 14.99
N GLN A 584 -7.70 12.33 15.04
CA GLN A 584 -6.87 13.07 14.09
C GLN A 584 -5.36 13.06 14.39
N ARG A 585 -4.92 13.03 15.66
CA ARG A 585 -3.49 13.19 16.02
C ARG A 585 -3.10 12.39 17.26
N PRO A 586 -2.52 11.17 17.14
CA PRO A 586 -2.17 10.47 15.89
C PRO A 586 -3.41 9.95 15.14
N TYR A 587 -3.28 9.82 13.82
CA TYR A 587 -4.30 9.28 12.92
C TYR A 587 -4.56 7.82 13.25
N SER A 588 -5.72 7.53 13.84
CA SER A 588 -6.09 6.18 14.27
C SER A 588 -7.60 6.00 14.31
N ILE A 589 -8.07 4.80 14.01
CA ILE A 589 -9.46 4.40 14.31
C ILE A 589 -9.46 3.82 15.72
N ARG A 590 -10.26 4.42 16.59
CA ARG A 590 -10.37 4.03 18.00
C ARG A 590 -11.79 3.62 18.33
N ARG A 591 -11.95 2.76 19.33
CA ARG A 591 -13.26 2.37 19.86
C ARG A 591 -13.36 2.58 21.37
N ILE A 592 -14.58 2.92 21.80
CA ILE A 592 -14.97 3.13 23.21
C ILE A 592 -16.35 2.53 23.47
N SER A 593 -16.65 2.23 24.74
CA SER A 593 -18.00 1.82 25.14
C SER A 593 -18.98 2.99 24.99
N LYS A 594 -20.13 2.74 24.36
CA LYS A 594 -21.18 3.77 24.21
C LYS A 594 -21.85 4.17 25.53
N ARG A 595 -21.80 3.31 26.55
CA ARG A 595 -22.48 3.51 27.85
C ARG A 595 -21.59 4.15 28.90
N PHE A 596 -20.35 3.67 29.01
CA PHE A 596 -19.43 4.06 30.09
C PHE A 596 -18.29 4.98 29.62
N GLY A 597 -18.07 5.11 28.30
CA GLY A 597 -16.87 5.75 27.77
C GLY A 597 -15.60 4.98 28.17
N GLY A 598 -14.56 5.71 28.55
CA GLY A 598 -13.28 5.17 29.04
C GLY A 598 -12.09 5.46 28.13
N THR A 599 -10.99 4.75 28.39
CA THR A 599 -9.75 4.87 27.61
C THR A 599 -9.97 4.25 26.21
N PRO A 600 -9.76 5.02 25.12
CA PRO A 600 -10.00 4.53 23.78
C PRO A 600 -8.99 3.46 23.37
N THR A 601 -9.50 2.32 22.86
CA THR A 601 -8.65 1.25 22.32
C THR A 601 -8.38 1.47 20.83
N ILE A 602 -7.13 1.35 20.42
CA ILE A 602 -6.73 1.54 19.01
C ILE A 602 -7.10 0.28 18.24
N VAL A 603 -7.97 0.44 17.23
CA VAL A 603 -8.34 -0.63 16.29
C VAL A 603 -7.34 -0.66 15.14
N ARG A 604 -7.00 0.52 14.61
CA ARG A 604 -6.02 0.71 13.54
C ARG A 604 -5.23 1.98 13.76
N ASP A 605 -3.92 1.92 13.51
CA ASP A 605 -3.01 3.05 13.54
C ASP A 605 -2.48 3.34 12.14
N PHE A 606 -2.45 4.63 11.79
CA PHE A 606 -2.06 5.17 10.49
C PHE A 606 -0.95 6.23 10.62
N SER A 607 -0.33 6.33 11.80
CA SER A 607 0.62 7.39 12.18
C SER A 607 1.85 7.56 11.28
N GLU A 608 2.28 6.52 10.55
CA GLU A 608 3.51 6.56 9.74
C GLU A 608 3.32 7.04 8.28
N GLU A 609 2.16 6.79 7.65
CA GLU A 609 2.00 6.98 6.20
C GLU A 609 0.66 7.56 5.72
N GLU A 610 -0.46 7.15 6.32
CA GLU A 610 -1.81 7.54 5.91
C GLU A 610 -2.33 8.67 6.83
N ARG A 611 -1.89 9.90 6.54
CA ARG A 611 -2.20 11.07 7.38
C ARG A 611 -3.61 11.65 7.19
N SER A 612 -4.52 10.98 6.49
CA SER A 612 -5.82 11.57 6.12
C SER A 612 -6.92 10.52 5.99
N ILE A 613 -7.60 10.23 7.09
CA ILE A 613 -8.88 9.52 7.09
C ILE A 613 -9.99 10.55 7.23
N PHE A 614 -10.97 10.51 6.33
CA PHE A 614 -12.01 11.53 6.22
C PHE A 614 -13.34 11.06 6.82
N SER A 615 -13.82 9.88 6.40
CA SER A 615 -15.12 9.36 6.83
C SER A 615 -15.02 7.92 7.35
N LEU A 616 -15.93 7.58 8.27
CA LEU A 616 -16.04 6.29 8.91
C LEU A 616 -17.52 5.92 9.08
N LYS A 617 -17.92 4.73 8.61
CA LYS A 617 -19.27 4.19 8.71
C LYS A 617 -19.26 2.74 9.18
N GLY A 618 -20.08 2.42 10.18
CA GLY A 618 -20.36 1.05 10.60
C GLY A 618 -21.51 0.47 9.80
N CYS A 619 -21.23 -0.60 9.07
CA CYS A 619 -22.22 -1.37 8.31
C CYS A 619 -22.62 -2.57 9.13
N THR A 620 -23.91 -2.65 9.48
CA THR A 620 -24.51 -3.75 10.23
C THR A 620 -26.03 -3.65 10.14
N MET A 621 -26.72 -4.78 10.32
CA MET A 621 -28.18 -4.80 10.44
C MET A 621 -28.71 -3.95 11.61
N ALA A 622 -27.92 -3.76 12.67
CA ALA A 622 -28.30 -2.90 13.80
C ALA A 622 -28.37 -1.41 13.42
N ASN A 623 -27.65 -0.99 12.38
CA ASN A 623 -27.65 0.39 11.86
C ASN A 623 -28.63 0.58 10.70
N GLN A 624 -29.23 -0.50 10.21
CA GLN A 624 -30.32 -0.48 9.22
C GLN A 624 -31.46 -1.40 9.64
N PRO A 625 -32.03 -1.22 10.86
CA PRO A 625 -32.98 -2.17 11.41
C PRO A 625 -34.32 -2.14 10.66
N ILE A 626 -35.00 -3.28 10.67
CA ILE A 626 -36.40 -3.44 10.28
C ILE A 626 -37.14 -3.86 11.56
N PRO A 627 -37.82 -2.93 12.28
CA PRO A 627 -38.40 -3.18 13.60
C PRO A 627 -39.45 -4.29 13.64
N ASP A 628 -40.14 -4.54 12.51
CA ASP A 628 -41.12 -5.61 12.36
C ASP A 628 -41.34 -5.94 10.86
N PRO A 629 -41.12 -7.18 10.39
CA PRO A 629 -41.41 -7.58 9.01
C PRO A 629 -42.90 -7.48 8.63
N SER A 630 -43.80 -7.47 9.61
CA SER A 630 -45.25 -7.37 9.39
C SER A 630 -45.75 -5.94 9.21
N LYS A 631 -44.98 -4.94 9.64
CA LYS A 631 -45.30 -3.51 9.45
C LYS A 631 -44.68 -3.02 8.15
N THR A 632 -45.53 -2.75 7.16
CA THR A 632 -45.11 -2.18 5.89
C THR A 632 -44.87 -0.68 6.03
N HIS A 633 -43.66 -0.23 5.69
CA HIS A 633 -43.36 1.20 5.62
C HIS A 633 -44.16 1.84 4.45
N PRO A 634 -44.74 3.05 4.61
CA PRO A 634 -45.60 3.66 3.58
C PRO A 634 -44.91 3.94 2.23
N CYS A 635 -43.57 3.99 2.22
CA CYS A 635 -42.76 4.14 1.01
C CYS A 635 -42.17 2.84 0.45
N TYR A 636 -42.54 1.69 1.03
CA TYR A 636 -42.12 0.38 0.53
C TYR A 636 -42.96 -0.06 -0.69
N GLU A 637 -44.27 0.22 -0.69
CA GLU A 637 -45.12 0.02 -1.86
C GLU A 637 -44.94 1.19 -2.85
N HIS A 638 -44.44 0.90 -4.06
CA HIS A 638 -44.01 1.87 -5.09
C HIS A 638 -45.17 2.64 -5.76
N ASP A 639 -45.90 3.41 -4.98
CA ASP A 639 -47.08 4.15 -5.46
C ASP A 639 -46.75 5.59 -5.94
N CYS A 640 -45.56 6.11 -5.59
CA CYS A 640 -45.08 7.42 -6.02
C CYS A 640 -44.27 7.31 -7.32
N SER A 641 -44.48 8.21 -8.29
CA SER A 641 -43.78 8.13 -9.58
C SER A 641 -42.27 8.39 -9.50
N GLN A 642 -41.82 9.21 -8.54
CA GLN A 642 -40.43 9.64 -8.41
C GLN A 642 -39.92 9.43 -6.98
N LEU A 643 -39.99 10.44 -6.11
CA LEU A 643 -39.50 10.39 -4.71
C LEU A 643 -40.63 10.02 -3.74
N CYS A 644 -40.28 9.40 -2.62
CA CYS A 644 -41.24 9.06 -1.57
C CYS A 644 -40.66 9.37 -0.19
N PHE A 645 -41.39 10.17 0.58
CA PHE A 645 -41.03 10.54 1.95
C PHE A 645 -42.07 9.98 2.93
N GLY A 646 -41.62 9.20 3.91
CA GLY A 646 -42.46 8.77 5.03
C GLY A 646 -42.39 9.80 6.13
N VAL A 647 -43.36 10.73 6.21
CA VAL A 647 -43.34 11.82 7.19
C VAL A 647 -44.23 11.50 8.39
N PRO A 648 -43.93 11.98 9.61
CA PRO A 648 -44.78 11.77 10.78
C PRO A 648 -46.19 12.37 10.60
N ASN A 649 -47.23 11.67 11.07
CA ASN A 649 -48.59 12.21 11.03
C ASN A 649 -48.79 13.28 12.12
N PRO A 650 -49.11 14.55 11.77
CA PRO A 650 -49.29 15.62 12.76
C PRO A 650 -50.59 15.50 13.59
N THR A 651 -51.54 14.64 13.22
CA THR A 651 -52.89 14.59 13.84
C THR A 651 -53.03 13.63 15.03
N GLN A 652 -52.01 12.82 15.33
CA GLN A 652 -52.01 11.93 16.51
C GLN A 652 -50.82 12.25 17.40
N GLY A 653 -51.10 12.63 18.66
CA GLY A 653 -50.08 12.97 19.63
C GLY A 653 -49.18 11.78 20.01
N SER A 654 -47.88 12.07 20.14
CA SER A 654 -46.79 11.38 20.85
C SER A 654 -46.55 9.86 20.71
N ASP A 655 -47.45 9.04 20.15
CA ASP A 655 -47.18 7.63 19.88
C ASP A 655 -46.57 7.44 18.48
N GLN A 656 -45.23 7.35 18.48
CA GLN A 656 -44.27 7.54 17.38
C GLN A 656 -44.26 6.48 16.25
N THR A 657 -45.39 5.95 15.76
CA THR A 657 -45.32 4.89 14.71
C THR A 657 -46.21 5.05 13.49
N ASN A 658 -47.05 6.09 13.38
CA ASN A 658 -47.86 6.29 12.17
C ASN A 658 -47.21 7.32 11.24
N LEU A 659 -46.48 6.81 10.24
CA LEU A 659 -45.96 7.59 9.12
C LEU A 659 -47.02 7.72 8.03
N ILE A 660 -47.10 8.89 7.39
CA ILE A 660 -47.88 9.12 6.18
C ILE A 660 -46.96 9.22 4.98
N ARG A 661 -47.42 8.69 3.85
CA ARG A 661 -46.70 8.78 2.58
C ARG A 661 -46.87 10.17 1.96
N LYS A 662 -45.77 10.81 1.61
CA LYS A 662 -45.73 12.06 0.84
C LYS A 662 -44.84 11.89 -0.38
N CYS A 663 -45.42 12.00 -1.58
CA CYS A 663 -44.66 11.88 -2.82
C CYS A 663 -43.94 13.20 -3.16
N GLY A 664 -42.74 13.10 -3.73
CA GLY A 664 -41.95 14.22 -4.22
C GLY A 664 -41.51 14.03 -5.67
N CYS A 665 -41.09 15.13 -6.30
CA CYS A 665 -40.68 15.15 -7.70
C CYS A 665 -39.24 15.64 -7.86
N LYS A 666 -38.58 15.25 -8.95
CA LYS A 666 -37.25 15.74 -9.32
C LYS A 666 -37.25 17.24 -9.60
N GLN A 667 -36.06 17.85 -9.65
CA GLN A 667 -35.88 19.25 -10.00
C GLN A 667 -36.53 19.58 -11.36
N GLY A 668 -37.31 20.66 -11.44
CA GLY A 668 -38.05 21.06 -12.64
C GLY A 668 -39.43 20.40 -12.80
N PHE A 669 -39.87 19.62 -11.82
CA PHE A 669 -41.18 18.95 -11.81
C PHE A 669 -41.93 19.27 -10.50
N LYS A 670 -43.25 19.40 -10.61
CA LYS A 670 -44.17 19.54 -9.48
C LYS A 670 -45.12 18.35 -9.38
N ILE A 671 -45.64 18.11 -8.19
CA ILE A 671 -46.63 17.05 -7.97
C ILE A 671 -47.95 17.42 -8.66
N SER A 672 -48.59 16.47 -9.32
CA SER A 672 -49.91 16.66 -9.92
C SER A 672 -50.96 16.79 -8.83
N GLY A 673 -51.72 17.89 -8.85
CA GLY A 673 -52.79 18.14 -7.90
C GLY A 673 -54.02 17.23 -8.05
N THR A 674 -54.08 16.38 -9.09
CA THR A 674 -55.18 15.42 -9.30
C THR A 674 -55.01 14.16 -8.46
N ASP A 675 -53.80 13.60 -8.42
CA ASP A 675 -53.54 12.28 -7.84
C ASP A 675 -52.58 12.33 -6.65
N ASN A 676 -51.89 13.46 -6.41
CA ASN A 676 -50.85 13.63 -5.39
C ASN A 676 -49.73 12.56 -5.40
N LYS A 677 -49.58 11.85 -6.53
CA LYS A 677 -48.61 10.74 -6.72
C LYS A 677 -47.71 10.93 -7.94
N SER A 678 -48.24 11.50 -9.02
CA SER A 678 -47.55 11.69 -10.31
C SER A 678 -46.88 13.05 -10.39
N CYS A 679 -45.79 13.15 -11.17
CA CYS A 679 -45.01 14.38 -11.36
C CYS A 679 -45.22 14.96 -12.76
N ILE A 680 -45.49 16.26 -12.84
CA ILE A 680 -45.66 17.02 -14.09
C ILE A 680 -44.57 18.10 -14.21
N PRO A 681 -44.09 18.44 -15.42
CA PRO A 681 -43.10 19.50 -15.61
C PRO A 681 -43.56 20.84 -15.03
N ASP A 682 -42.68 21.56 -14.36
CA ASP A 682 -42.93 22.90 -13.85
C ASP A 682 -42.13 23.95 -14.62
N SER A 683 -42.84 24.76 -15.42
CA SER A 683 -42.24 25.82 -16.24
C SER A 683 -41.64 26.97 -15.41
N ASN A 684 -41.98 27.08 -14.13
CA ASN A 684 -41.51 28.15 -13.26
C ASN A 684 -40.18 27.83 -12.55
N GLU A 685 -39.79 26.55 -12.50
CA GLU A 685 -38.58 26.12 -11.82
C GLU A 685 -37.41 26.11 -12.83
N LYS A 686 -36.38 26.93 -12.56
CA LYS A 686 -35.18 26.95 -13.39
C LYS A 686 -34.40 25.65 -13.15
N VAL A 687 -34.26 24.85 -14.20
CA VAL A 687 -33.40 23.67 -14.21
C VAL A 687 -31.95 24.13 -14.39
N GLU A 688 -31.05 23.68 -13.52
CA GLU A 688 -29.62 23.96 -13.67
C GLU A 688 -29.09 23.28 -14.94
N PRO A 689 -28.32 23.99 -15.77
CA PRO A 689 -27.66 23.37 -16.92
C PRO A 689 -26.59 22.40 -16.44
N LEU A 690 -26.63 21.16 -16.94
CA LEU A 690 -25.70 20.08 -16.57
C LEU A 690 -24.22 20.43 -16.85
N CYS A 691 -23.98 21.17 -17.93
CA CYS A 691 -22.66 21.71 -18.29
C CYS A 691 -22.77 23.19 -18.66
N PRO A 692 -21.77 24.03 -18.32
CA PRO A 692 -21.65 25.37 -18.86
C PRO A 692 -21.51 25.34 -20.38
N ARG A 693 -22.29 26.14 -21.12
CA ARG A 693 -22.21 26.22 -22.61
C ARG A 693 -20.93 26.86 -23.14
N ASN A 694 -20.03 27.29 -22.27
CA ASN A 694 -18.82 28.02 -22.64
C ASN A 694 -17.70 27.05 -23.06
N SER A 695 -17.83 26.37 -24.22
CA SER A 695 -16.80 25.70 -25.06
C SER A 695 -15.49 25.15 -24.44
N THR A 696 -15.47 24.83 -23.14
CA THR A 696 -14.30 24.42 -22.35
C THR A 696 -14.55 23.07 -21.67
N HIS A 697 -15.79 22.61 -21.72
CA HIS A 697 -16.26 21.38 -21.12
C HIS A 697 -17.07 20.58 -22.16
N PHE A 698 -16.83 19.28 -22.19
CA PHE A 698 -17.53 18.29 -22.99
C PHE A 698 -18.60 17.61 -22.12
N LEU A 699 -19.81 17.47 -22.67
CA LEU A 699 -20.91 16.74 -22.07
C LEU A 699 -20.90 15.31 -22.60
N CYS A 700 -20.60 14.36 -21.71
CA CYS A 700 -20.61 12.93 -21.98
C CYS A 700 -22.03 12.42 -22.26
N ALA A 701 -22.16 11.22 -22.84
CA ALA A 701 -23.47 10.62 -23.14
C ALA A 701 -24.26 10.26 -21.86
N ASN A 702 -23.56 9.94 -20.76
CA ASN A 702 -24.12 9.80 -19.41
C ASN A 702 -24.35 11.14 -18.68
N GLY A 703 -24.10 12.24 -19.38
CA GLY A 703 -24.17 13.63 -18.90
C GLY A 703 -23.22 14.01 -17.77
N ARG A 704 -22.12 13.27 -17.59
CA ARG A 704 -20.91 13.78 -16.94
C ARG A 704 -20.39 15.00 -17.68
N CYS A 705 -19.87 15.97 -16.94
CA CYS A 705 -19.18 17.12 -17.51
C CYS A 705 -17.68 16.94 -17.31
N ILE A 706 -16.92 16.82 -18.40
CA ILE A 706 -15.45 16.73 -18.35
C ILE A 706 -14.84 17.94 -19.06
N PRO A 707 -13.61 18.36 -18.73
CA PRO A 707 -12.87 19.33 -19.53
C PRO A 707 -12.74 18.89 -21.00
N ASP A 708 -12.84 19.81 -21.96
CA ASP A 708 -12.77 19.51 -23.41
C ASP A 708 -11.41 18.92 -23.82
N ALA A 709 -10.37 19.10 -22.98
CA ALA A 709 -9.05 18.49 -23.16
C ALA A 709 -9.04 16.96 -22.97
N PHE A 710 -10.05 16.39 -22.29
CA PHE A 710 -10.19 14.95 -22.02
C PHE A 710 -11.07 14.24 -23.05
N LYS A 711 -11.27 14.87 -24.21
CA LYS A 711 -11.99 14.27 -25.32
C LYS A 711 -11.00 13.64 -26.28
N CYS A 712 -11.14 12.35 -26.57
CA CYS A 712 -10.27 11.59 -27.47
C CYS A 712 -8.79 11.58 -27.02
N ASP A 713 -8.53 11.53 -25.71
CA ASP A 713 -7.18 11.52 -25.14
C ASP A 713 -6.66 10.10 -24.85
N GLY A 714 -7.50 9.09 -25.09
CA GLY A 714 -7.18 7.67 -24.90
C GLY A 714 -7.53 7.15 -23.50
N GLU A 715 -8.03 7.99 -22.59
CA GLU A 715 -8.57 7.58 -21.29
C GLU A 715 -10.11 7.64 -21.31
N ASN A 716 -10.80 6.70 -20.66
CA ASN A 716 -12.25 6.73 -20.51
C ASN A 716 -12.62 7.62 -19.30
N ASP A 717 -12.55 8.93 -19.48
CA ASP A 717 -12.95 9.97 -18.54
C ASP A 717 -14.47 10.10 -18.40
N CYS A 718 -15.23 9.86 -19.45
CA CYS A 718 -16.68 9.88 -19.38
C CYS A 718 -17.27 8.66 -18.65
N LEU A 719 -16.49 7.60 -18.40
CA LEU A 719 -16.91 6.30 -17.84
C LEU A 719 -17.86 5.47 -18.73
N ASP A 720 -18.57 6.07 -19.70
CA ASP A 720 -19.33 5.40 -20.77
C ASP A 720 -18.53 5.26 -22.07
N ASN A 721 -17.27 5.70 -22.07
CA ASN A 721 -16.40 5.73 -23.24
C ASN A 721 -16.91 6.68 -24.34
N SER A 722 -17.78 7.65 -24.02
CA SER A 722 -18.36 8.58 -24.99
C SER A 722 -17.42 9.73 -25.41
N ASP A 723 -16.45 10.05 -24.56
CA ASP A 723 -15.29 10.90 -24.85
C ASP A 723 -14.35 10.30 -25.89
N GLU A 724 -14.21 8.97 -25.88
CA GLU A 724 -13.31 8.24 -26.77
C GLU A 724 -13.95 7.80 -28.08
N LEU A 725 -15.18 8.24 -28.37
CA LEU A 725 -15.93 7.90 -29.57
C LEU A 725 -16.27 9.15 -30.39
N ASP A 726 -16.07 9.06 -31.71
CA ASP A 726 -16.50 10.11 -32.64
C ASP A 726 -18.01 10.00 -32.90
N GLN A 727 -18.59 10.98 -33.62
CA GLN A 727 -20.01 11.06 -33.99
C GLN A 727 -20.55 9.81 -34.72
N ASN A 728 -19.66 8.95 -35.24
CA ASN A 728 -19.97 7.71 -35.94
C ASN A 728 -19.74 6.43 -35.10
N GLY A 729 -19.47 6.54 -33.80
CA GLY A 729 -19.21 5.39 -32.91
C GLY A 729 -17.91 4.65 -33.19
N LYS A 730 -16.97 5.28 -33.90
CA LYS A 730 -15.59 4.79 -34.04
C LYS A 730 -14.72 5.46 -32.98
N SER A 731 -13.71 4.75 -32.49
CA SER A 731 -12.73 5.34 -31.58
C SER A 731 -12.16 6.62 -32.21
N CYS A 732 -12.36 7.74 -31.53
CA CYS A 732 -11.87 9.04 -31.96
C CYS A 732 -10.45 9.30 -31.47
N TYR A 733 -9.78 8.29 -30.92
CA TYR A 733 -8.32 8.28 -30.77
C TYR A 733 -7.70 8.46 -32.15
N VAL A 734 -7.57 9.72 -32.54
CA VAL A 734 -6.77 10.17 -33.66
C VAL A 734 -5.39 10.27 -33.06
N GLU A 735 -4.40 9.56 -33.62
CA GLU A 735 -3.00 9.90 -33.35
C GLU A 735 -2.86 11.39 -33.65
N THR A 736 -2.87 12.22 -32.61
CA THR A 736 -2.85 13.67 -32.76
C THR A 736 -1.55 13.97 -33.51
N PRO A 737 -1.61 14.47 -34.77
CA PRO A 737 -0.43 15.07 -35.33
C PRO A 737 -0.09 16.24 -34.40
N CYS A 738 1.16 16.29 -33.98
CA CYS A 738 1.62 17.28 -33.03
C CYS A 738 1.17 18.70 -33.49
N PRO A 739 0.56 19.52 -32.61
CA PRO A 739 0.07 20.86 -32.93
C PRO A 739 1.11 21.68 -33.71
N SER A 740 0.68 22.59 -34.58
CA SER A 740 1.59 23.45 -35.35
C SER A 740 2.58 24.17 -34.42
N GLY A 741 3.89 23.91 -34.54
CA GLY A 741 4.92 24.42 -33.63
C GLY A 741 5.31 23.44 -32.50
N THR A 742 5.14 22.13 -32.71
CA THR A 742 5.61 21.07 -31.81
C THR A 742 6.31 19.94 -32.60
N ILE A 743 7.33 19.30 -32.01
CA ILE A 743 8.06 18.14 -32.56
C ILE A 743 7.48 16.85 -32.01
N LYS A 744 7.45 15.80 -32.84
CA LYS A 744 7.06 14.44 -32.46
C LYS A 744 8.30 13.60 -32.12
N CYS A 745 8.34 13.04 -30.92
CA CYS A 745 9.32 12.02 -30.54
C CYS A 745 9.04 10.71 -31.28
N ASN A 746 10.06 10.06 -31.84
CA ASN A 746 9.87 8.87 -32.69
C ASN A 746 9.37 7.64 -31.90
N ASN A 747 9.81 7.46 -30.66
CA ASN A 747 9.59 6.25 -29.87
C ASN A 747 8.47 6.41 -28.83
N THR A 748 8.38 7.57 -28.19
CA THR A 748 7.42 7.81 -27.09
C THR A 748 6.10 8.41 -27.55
N LYS A 749 5.95 8.72 -28.84
CA LYS A 749 4.77 9.41 -29.43
C LYS A 749 4.39 10.72 -28.72
N LYS A 750 5.29 11.27 -27.89
CA LYS A 750 5.14 12.54 -27.15
C LYS A 750 5.37 13.72 -28.11
N CYS A 751 4.59 14.79 -27.95
CA CYS A 751 4.76 16.03 -28.70
C CYS A 751 5.40 17.09 -27.79
N LEU A 752 6.51 17.68 -28.21
CA LEU A 752 7.24 18.73 -27.48
C LEU A 752 7.10 20.08 -28.20
N PRO A 753 6.95 21.22 -27.51
CA PRO A 753 6.99 22.54 -28.15
C PRO A 753 8.27 22.78 -28.96
N GLU A 754 8.21 23.55 -30.06
CA GLU A 754 9.37 23.92 -30.91
C GLU A 754 10.47 24.69 -30.15
N ALA A 755 10.22 25.11 -28.90
CA ALA A 755 11.25 25.65 -28.02
C ALA A 755 12.21 24.58 -27.46
N TYR A 756 11.73 23.35 -27.34
CA TYR A 756 12.49 22.14 -26.95
C TYR A 756 12.97 21.38 -28.19
N ALA A 757 13.10 22.11 -29.30
CA ALA A 757 13.67 21.63 -30.55
C ALA A 757 15.11 22.10 -30.60
N CYS A 758 16.07 21.19 -30.70
CA CYS A 758 17.46 21.58 -30.91
C CYS A 758 17.96 22.55 -29.81
N ASP A 759 17.53 22.33 -28.56
CA ASP A 759 17.91 23.11 -27.39
C ASP A 759 19.01 22.42 -26.56
N GLY A 760 19.44 21.24 -27.03
CA GLY A 760 20.49 20.44 -26.44
C GLY A 760 20.01 19.49 -25.34
N GLU A 761 18.69 19.35 -25.14
CA GLU A 761 18.08 18.46 -24.15
C GLU A 761 17.40 17.26 -24.82
N ASN A 762 17.55 16.06 -24.23
CA ASN A 762 16.84 14.86 -24.69
C ASN A 762 15.47 14.76 -23.99
N ASP A 763 14.57 15.67 -24.32
CA ASP A 763 13.20 15.74 -23.82
C ASP A 763 12.29 14.61 -24.37
N CYS A 764 12.70 14.00 -25.49
CA CYS A 764 12.03 12.87 -26.12
C CYS A 764 12.40 11.50 -25.53
N GLY A 765 13.52 11.40 -24.82
CA GLY A 765 14.10 10.15 -24.30
C GLY A 765 14.76 9.26 -25.36
N ASP A 766 14.61 9.58 -26.66
CA ASP A 766 15.20 8.90 -27.81
C ASP A 766 16.06 9.83 -28.69
N ASN A 767 16.30 11.07 -28.23
CA ASN A 767 17.10 12.11 -28.88
C ASN A 767 16.56 12.60 -30.24
N SER A 768 15.28 12.37 -30.53
CA SER A 768 14.64 12.76 -31.81
C SER A 768 14.38 14.27 -31.94
N ASP A 769 14.26 14.95 -30.81
CA ASP A 769 14.14 16.40 -30.64
C ASP A 769 15.40 17.18 -31.02
N GLU A 770 16.56 16.53 -30.94
CA GLU A 770 17.88 17.09 -31.26
C GLU A 770 18.36 16.75 -32.69
N ASP A 771 17.48 16.18 -33.53
CA ASP A 771 17.80 15.92 -34.93
C ASP A 771 17.94 17.26 -35.68
N VAL A 772 19.00 17.38 -36.49
CA VAL A 772 19.33 18.52 -37.36
C VAL A 772 18.13 18.98 -38.20
N LYS A 773 17.20 18.07 -38.51
CA LYS A 773 15.94 18.34 -39.21
C LYS A 773 15.07 19.40 -38.52
N TYR A 774 15.17 19.56 -37.20
CA TYR A 774 14.36 20.48 -36.41
C TYR A 774 15.09 21.79 -36.02
N CYS A 775 16.39 21.90 -36.32
CA CYS A 775 17.20 23.11 -36.09
C CYS A 775 17.02 24.16 -37.20
N LYS A 776 16.64 25.39 -36.85
CA LYS A 776 16.52 26.49 -37.84
C LYS A 776 17.90 26.88 -38.39
N GLY A 777 18.14 26.59 -39.68
CA GLY A 777 19.33 27.01 -40.41
C GLY A 777 20.47 26.00 -40.48
N GLY A 778 20.26 24.74 -40.08
CA GLY A 778 21.28 23.68 -40.18
C GLY A 778 22.47 23.86 -39.22
N HIS A 779 22.30 24.66 -38.18
CA HIS A 779 23.27 24.81 -37.09
C HIS A 779 23.00 23.76 -35.99
N LEU A 780 24.08 23.25 -35.39
CA LEU A 780 24.07 22.30 -34.28
C LEU A 780 23.55 22.97 -32.98
N PRO A 781 22.91 22.22 -32.08
CA PRO A 781 22.33 22.74 -30.84
C PRO A 781 23.39 23.45 -29.98
N MET A 782 23.06 24.64 -29.48
CA MET A 782 23.86 25.38 -28.51
C MET A 782 23.19 25.24 -27.15
N CYS A 783 23.92 24.74 -26.15
CA CYS A 783 23.37 24.51 -24.82
C CYS A 783 22.83 25.81 -24.20
N GLY A 784 21.69 25.72 -23.51
CA GLY A 784 21.10 26.83 -22.77
C GLY A 784 22.02 27.42 -21.69
N ALA A 785 21.71 28.63 -21.21
CA ALA A 785 22.52 29.29 -20.18
C ALA A 785 22.56 28.46 -18.87
N LYS A 786 23.77 28.23 -18.32
CA LYS A 786 24.12 27.35 -17.17
C LYS A 786 24.30 25.85 -17.48
N LYS A 787 24.63 25.51 -18.72
CA LYS A 787 25.01 24.15 -19.14
C LYS A 787 26.35 24.16 -19.87
N PHE A 788 27.15 23.13 -19.64
CA PHE A 788 28.43 22.91 -20.33
C PHE A 788 28.19 22.17 -21.65
N GLN A 789 28.82 22.64 -22.72
CA GLN A 789 28.76 22.00 -24.04
C GLN A 789 30.02 21.17 -24.27
N CYS A 790 29.85 19.85 -24.37
CA CYS A 790 30.89 18.91 -24.77
C CYS A 790 31.32 19.14 -26.23
N ASP A 791 32.52 18.69 -26.61
CA ASP A 791 32.99 18.78 -28.01
C ASP A 791 32.12 17.95 -28.97
N ASN A 792 31.54 16.84 -28.51
CA ASN A 792 30.53 16.05 -29.23
C ASN A 792 29.12 16.68 -29.26
N HIS A 793 29.00 17.93 -28.82
CA HIS A 793 27.76 18.72 -28.75
C HIS A 793 26.69 18.21 -27.77
N ARG A 794 27.04 17.31 -26.85
CA ARG A 794 26.20 16.95 -25.72
C ARG A 794 26.16 18.08 -24.69
N CYS A 795 25.00 18.35 -24.11
CA CYS A 795 24.85 19.34 -23.06
C CYS A 795 24.77 18.68 -21.69
N LEU A 796 25.64 19.11 -20.78
CA LEU A 796 25.66 18.68 -19.39
C LEU A 796 25.32 19.86 -18.47
N PRO A 797 24.75 19.63 -17.28
CA PRO A 797 24.66 20.68 -16.28
C PRO A 797 26.07 21.17 -15.90
N GLU A 798 26.24 22.46 -15.61
CA GLU A 798 27.55 23.06 -15.26
C GLU A 798 28.23 22.37 -14.06
N SER A 799 27.47 21.67 -13.20
CA SER A 799 28.02 20.87 -12.09
C SER A 799 28.75 19.59 -12.50
N PHE A 800 28.56 19.14 -13.74
CA PHE A 800 29.20 17.95 -14.34
C PHE A 800 30.39 18.36 -15.23
N ALA A 801 30.79 19.62 -15.20
CA ALA A 801 32.06 20.06 -15.75
C ALA A 801 33.07 20.06 -14.61
N CYS A 802 34.19 19.36 -14.78
CA CYS A 802 35.27 19.29 -13.80
C CYS A 802 34.88 18.65 -12.46
N ASP A 803 34.04 17.62 -12.48
CA ASP A 803 33.65 16.85 -11.30
C ASP A 803 34.46 15.55 -11.13
N GLY A 804 35.33 15.24 -12.10
CA GLY A 804 36.22 14.08 -12.09
C GLY A 804 35.66 12.86 -12.81
N GLU A 805 34.46 12.94 -13.41
CA GLU A 805 33.86 11.88 -14.23
C GLU A 805 33.78 12.29 -15.71
N ASN A 806 33.92 11.33 -16.63
CA ASN A 806 33.79 11.60 -18.07
C ASN A 806 32.31 11.46 -18.48
N ASP A 807 31.50 12.44 -18.10
CA ASP A 807 30.08 12.52 -18.40
C ASP A 807 29.80 12.81 -19.87
N CYS A 808 30.70 13.53 -20.54
CA CYS A 808 30.59 13.82 -21.97
C CYS A 808 30.78 12.56 -22.83
N GLY A 809 31.51 11.56 -22.33
CA GLY A 809 31.93 10.37 -23.07
C GLY A 809 33.14 10.59 -24.00
N ASP A 810 33.50 11.85 -24.26
CA ASP A 810 34.68 12.27 -25.04
C ASP A 810 35.75 13.01 -24.20
N ALA A 811 35.55 13.08 -22.88
CA ALA A 811 36.40 13.74 -21.88
C ALA A 811 36.56 15.26 -22.05
N SER A 812 35.59 15.92 -22.71
CA SER A 812 35.62 17.37 -22.92
C SER A 812 35.32 18.19 -21.68
N ASP A 813 34.50 17.64 -20.79
CA ASP A 813 34.16 18.14 -19.45
C ASP A 813 35.33 18.11 -18.46
N GLU A 814 36.27 17.18 -18.64
CA GLU A 814 37.40 16.96 -17.73
C GLU A 814 38.74 17.49 -18.26
N LYS A 815 38.71 18.38 -19.26
CA LYS A 815 39.93 18.95 -19.82
C LYS A 815 40.65 19.82 -18.79
N ILE A 816 41.95 19.56 -18.63
CA ILE A 816 42.85 20.27 -17.71
C ILE A 816 42.83 21.79 -17.90
N GLU A 817 42.56 22.30 -19.11
CA GLU A 817 42.47 23.75 -19.38
C GLU A 817 41.18 24.39 -18.82
N LEU A 818 40.10 23.62 -18.67
CA LEU A 818 38.80 24.06 -18.16
C LEU A 818 38.77 24.04 -16.62
N CYS A 819 39.38 23.03 -16.00
CA CYS A 819 39.24 22.72 -14.57
C CYS A 819 40.26 23.42 -13.64
N GLN A 820 41.13 24.28 -14.19
CA GLN A 820 42.16 24.97 -13.40
C GLN A 820 41.62 26.03 -12.43
N ASN A 821 40.37 26.49 -12.57
CA ASN A 821 39.82 27.66 -11.86
C ASN A 821 38.51 27.42 -11.09
N VAL A 822 38.05 26.17 -10.95
CA VAL A 822 36.79 25.86 -10.26
C VAL A 822 37.02 25.78 -8.75
N THR A 823 36.35 26.65 -7.98
CA THR A 823 36.33 26.61 -6.51
C THR A 823 35.05 25.93 -6.02
N CYS A 824 35.17 24.92 -5.15
CA CYS A 824 34.03 24.15 -4.61
C CYS A 824 32.97 25.02 -3.90
N ALA A 825 31.75 24.50 -3.79
CA ALA A 825 30.64 25.11 -3.06
C ALA A 825 31.01 25.35 -1.58
N PRO A 826 30.40 26.33 -0.87
CA PRO A 826 30.75 26.71 0.51
C PRO A 826 30.61 25.58 1.55
N ASN A 827 29.94 24.47 1.20
CA ASN A 827 29.69 23.32 2.07
C ASN A 827 30.57 22.12 1.70
N GLN A 828 31.58 22.32 0.82
CA GLN A 828 32.48 21.30 0.30
C GLN A 828 33.94 21.72 0.48
N PHE A 829 34.80 20.74 0.71
CA PHE A 829 36.24 20.88 0.85
C PHE A 829 36.95 20.55 -0.48
N THR A 830 37.83 21.45 -0.93
CA THR A 830 38.70 21.26 -2.10
C THR A 830 39.91 20.38 -1.75
N CYS A 831 39.96 19.17 -2.29
CA CYS A 831 41.15 18.33 -2.30
C CYS A 831 42.27 18.96 -3.15
N GLY A 832 43.53 18.57 -2.92
CA GLY A 832 44.70 19.16 -3.58
C GLY A 832 44.78 18.94 -5.10
N ASN A 833 43.96 18.03 -5.64
CA ASN A 833 43.82 17.74 -7.08
C ASN A 833 42.61 18.43 -7.72
N GLY A 834 41.90 19.31 -7.00
CA GLY A 834 40.71 20.01 -7.50
C GLY A 834 39.37 19.30 -7.21
N ARG A 835 39.39 18.08 -6.65
CA ARG A 835 38.17 17.34 -6.28
C ARG A 835 37.45 17.98 -5.10
N CYS A 836 36.12 18.00 -5.11
CA CYS A 836 35.30 18.52 -4.01
C CYS A 836 34.69 17.38 -3.18
N ILE A 837 34.97 17.31 -1.88
CA ILE A 837 34.30 16.39 -0.94
C ILE A 837 33.39 17.16 0.02
N PRO A 838 32.34 16.57 0.62
CA PRO A 838 31.55 17.26 1.64
C PRO A 838 32.38 17.59 2.90
N VAL A 839 32.11 18.72 3.59
CA VAL A 839 32.89 19.10 4.79
C VAL A 839 32.79 18.08 5.94
N TYR A 840 31.75 17.23 5.97
CA TYR A 840 31.63 16.18 6.97
C TYR A 840 32.49 14.93 6.70
N TRP A 841 33.11 14.84 5.51
CA TRP A 841 34.16 13.88 5.14
C TRP A 841 35.56 14.44 5.37
N LEU A 842 35.65 15.56 6.10
CA LEU A 842 36.92 16.11 6.53
C LEU A 842 37.19 15.58 7.94
N CYS A 843 38.26 14.80 8.11
CA CYS A 843 38.68 14.24 9.40
C CYS A 843 37.73 13.17 9.98
N ASP A 844 37.12 12.35 9.14
CA ASP A 844 36.25 11.24 9.55
C ASP A 844 36.97 9.88 9.60
N GLY A 845 38.23 9.84 9.20
CA GLY A 845 39.12 8.69 9.30
C GLY A 845 39.26 7.89 8.00
N ASP A 846 38.54 8.27 6.95
CA ASP A 846 38.61 7.66 5.61
C ASP A 846 39.36 8.58 4.63
N ASN A 847 40.08 8.00 3.67
CA ASN A 847 40.83 8.78 2.66
C ASN A 847 39.97 9.03 1.41
N ASP A 848 39.01 9.95 1.52
CA ASP A 848 38.08 10.34 0.46
C ASP A 848 38.71 11.23 -0.62
N CYS A 849 39.76 11.98 -0.28
CA CYS A 849 40.55 12.74 -1.25
C CYS A 849 41.54 11.87 -2.05
N TYR A 850 41.67 10.57 -1.74
CA TYR A 850 42.62 9.58 -2.29
C TYR A 850 44.12 9.92 -2.13
N ASN A 851 44.45 11.21 -1.95
CA ASN A 851 45.78 11.75 -1.67
C ASN A 851 46.02 12.00 -0.18
N GLY A 852 45.02 11.78 0.70
CA GLY A 852 45.10 11.94 2.16
C GLY A 852 45.10 13.40 2.64
N ASN A 853 44.67 14.35 1.81
CA ASN A 853 44.65 15.78 2.15
C ASN A 853 43.48 16.17 3.08
N ASP A 854 42.39 15.41 3.00
CA ASP A 854 41.27 15.43 3.92
C ASP A 854 41.64 14.93 5.32
N GLU A 855 42.57 13.98 5.40
CA GLU A 855 43.08 13.38 6.65
C GLU A 855 44.45 13.93 7.09
N ASP A 856 44.77 15.17 6.69
CA ASP A 856 46.07 15.79 6.98
C ASP A 856 46.30 15.93 8.50
N LYS A 857 47.43 15.39 8.96
CA LYS A 857 47.81 15.27 10.37
C LYS A 857 47.89 16.60 11.11
N ASN A 858 48.12 17.69 10.39
CA ASN A 858 48.25 19.03 10.96
C ASN A 858 46.92 19.80 10.98
N ARG A 859 45.91 19.33 10.25
CA ARG A 859 44.63 20.03 10.06
C ARG A 859 43.50 19.40 10.87
N CYS A 860 43.54 18.09 11.08
CA CYS A 860 42.47 17.35 11.74
C CYS A 860 42.64 17.24 13.27
N PRO A 861 41.61 17.58 14.07
CA PRO A 861 41.59 17.29 15.50
C PRO A 861 41.44 15.78 15.76
N PRO A 862 41.84 15.29 16.94
CA PRO A 862 41.65 13.90 17.34
C PRO A 862 40.17 13.47 17.32
N VAL A 863 39.88 12.32 16.68
CA VAL A 863 38.52 11.76 16.53
C VAL A 863 37.88 11.50 17.90
N GLN A 864 36.63 11.96 18.09
CA GLN A 864 35.83 11.64 19.29
C GLN A 864 34.96 10.40 19.04
N CYS A 865 35.28 9.32 19.75
CA CYS A 865 34.51 8.08 19.70
C CYS A 865 33.24 8.15 20.55
N ARG A 866 32.22 7.37 20.18
CA ARG A 866 31.00 7.19 21.00
C ARG A 866 31.32 6.40 22.27
N SER A 867 30.44 6.46 23.28
CA SER A 867 30.67 5.83 24.59
C SER A 867 30.81 4.31 24.58
N ASP A 868 30.42 3.66 23.48
CA ASP A 868 30.47 2.21 23.23
C ASP A 868 31.68 1.78 22.37
N GLN A 869 32.61 2.70 22.09
CA GLN A 869 33.77 2.49 21.24
C GLN A 869 35.08 2.79 22.00
N TYR A 870 36.08 1.92 21.85
CA TYR A 870 37.45 2.15 22.26
C TYR A 870 38.17 2.99 21.21
N ARG A 871 38.88 4.01 21.70
CA ARG A 871 39.72 4.86 20.86
C ARG A 871 41.12 4.25 20.79
N CYS A 872 41.53 3.84 19.60
CA CYS A 872 42.90 3.37 19.36
C CYS A 872 43.91 4.45 19.77
N ALA A 873 45.11 4.05 20.20
CA ALA A 873 46.12 4.98 20.70
C ALA A 873 46.61 5.95 19.60
N ASN A 874 46.49 5.58 18.32
CA ASN A 874 46.68 6.45 17.16
C ASN A 874 45.75 7.68 17.17
N GLY A 875 44.66 7.63 17.95
CA GLY A 875 43.72 8.71 18.15
C GLY A 875 42.82 9.03 16.97
N ARG A 876 42.80 8.16 15.94
CA ARG A 876 42.17 8.35 14.62
C ARG A 876 41.20 7.24 14.25
N GLN A 877 41.22 6.12 14.98
CA GLN A 877 40.33 4.99 14.76
C GLN A 877 39.53 4.71 16.04
N CYS A 878 38.23 4.46 15.86
CA CYS A 878 37.32 4.05 16.92
C CYS A 878 36.86 2.62 16.62
N ILE A 879 37.28 1.66 17.44
CA ILE A 879 36.81 0.29 17.35
C ILE A 879 35.71 0.06 18.41
N PRO A 880 34.67 -0.75 18.14
CA PRO A 880 33.75 -1.19 19.19
C PRO A 880 34.47 -1.83 20.38
N LEU A 881 34.02 -1.58 21.61
CA LEU A 881 34.65 -2.14 22.84
C LEU A 881 34.74 -3.69 22.85
N LYS A 882 33.94 -4.38 22.04
CA LYS A 882 33.98 -5.84 21.87
C LYS A 882 35.25 -6.36 21.19
N TYR A 883 35.96 -5.49 20.47
CA TYR A 883 37.22 -5.78 19.77
C TYR A 883 38.44 -5.34 20.60
N LEU A 884 38.24 -4.98 21.87
CA LEU A 884 39.33 -4.70 22.79
C LEU A 884 39.73 -6.01 23.48
N CYS A 885 40.99 -6.43 23.36
CA CYS A 885 41.51 -7.69 23.94
C CYS A 885 40.85 -8.96 23.37
N ASP A 886 40.50 -8.98 22.09
CA ASP A 886 39.89 -10.13 21.41
C ASP A 886 40.92 -11.03 20.68
N LYS A 887 42.21 -10.68 20.76
CA LYS A 887 43.38 -11.31 20.13
C LYS A 887 43.55 -11.03 18.63
N ASN A 888 42.76 -10.13 18.06
CA ASN A 888 42.99 -9.60 16.72
C ASN A 888 43.49 -8.16 16.82
N ASP A 889 44.43 -7.78 15.96
CA ASP A 889 44.84 -6.37 15.83
C ASP A 889 43.77 -5.64 15.00
N ASP A 890 42.72 -5.16 15.66
CA ASP A 890 41.64 -4.38 15.05
C ASP A 890 41.98 -2.88 14.99
N CYS A 891 42.82 -2.39 15.91
CA CYS A 891 43.49 -1.10 15.75
C CYS A 891 44.68 -1.22 14.78
N GLU A 892 44.84 -0.27 13.84
CA GLU A 892 46.00 -0.23 12.92
C GLU A 892 47.36 -0.20 13.65
N ASP A 893 47.40 0.27 14.89
CA ASP A 893 48.59 0.32 15.75
C ASP A 893 48.69 -0.82 16.78
N GLY A 894 47.75 -1.78 16.76
CA GLY A 894 47.66 -2.92 17.69
C GLY A 894 47.51 -2.51 19.16
N SER A 895 47.02 -1.29 19.41
CA SER A 895 46.91 -0.74 20.77
C SER A 895 45.73 -1.29 21.59
N ASP A 896 44.81 -1.95 20.91
CA ASP A 896 43.73 -2.76 21.46
C ASP A 896 44.20 -4.05 22.14
N GLU A 897 45.35 -4.60 21.75
CA GLU A 897 45.90 -5.84 22.34
C GLU A 897 47.07 -5.61 23.31
N GLN A 898 47.67 -4.41 23.31
CA GLN A 898 48.90 -4.13 24.07
C GLN A 898 48.73 -3.98 25.59
N SER A 899 47.53 -3.64 26.09
CA SER A 899 47.25 -3.47 27.53
C SER A 899 46.48 -4.64 28.15
N CYS A 900 46.39 -5.78 27.45
CA CYS A 900 45.66 -6.96 27.91
C CYS A 900 46.58 -7.87 28.75
N LEU A 901 46.98 -7.41 29.95
CA LEU A 901 47.74 -8.23 30.89
C LEU A 901 46.84 -9.30 31.53
N LEU A 902 46.95 -10.54 31.01
CA LEU A 902 46.52 -11.78 31.67
C LEU A 902 47.24 -11.93 33.03
N VAL A 903 46.51 -11.72 34.13
CA VAL A 903 46.86 -12.28 35.45
C VAL A 903 45.63 -12.94 36.07
N GLU A 904 45.86 -14.16 36.57
CA GLU A 904 44.90 -15.02 37.24
C GLU A 904 44.12 -14.32 38.38
N GLY A 905 42.78 -14.41 38.30
CA GLY A 905 41.93 -14.62 39.47
C GLY A 905 41.82 -13.51 40.52
N ALA A 906 41.08 -12.44 40.22
CA ALA A 906 40.11 -11.82 41.13
C ALA A 906 39.29 -10.76 40.38
N CYS A 907 37.96 -10.91 40.31
CA CYS A 907 37.10 -9.76 40.02
C CYS A 907 37.38 -8.68 41.08
N ALA A 908 37.25 -7.41 40.72
CA ALA A 908 37.38 -6.32 41.67
C ALA A 908 36.42 -6.52 42.87
N SER A 909 36.74 -5.99 44.06
CA SER A 909 35.99 -6.29 45.31
C SER A 909 34.49 -5.97 45.27
N ASP A 910 34.08 -5.17 44.30
CA ASP A 910 32.74 -4.70 43.96
C ASP A 910 32.07 -5.48 42.82
N GLN A 911 32.66 -6.59 42.37
CA GLN A 911 32.16 -7.41 41.27
C GLN A 911 31.94 -8.88 41.69
N PHE A 912 30.90 -9.50 41.15
CA PHE A 912 30.53 -10.91 41.29
C PHE A 912 30.95 -11.69 40.04
N LYS A 913 31.53 -12.88 40.23
CA LYS A 913 31.98 -13.74 39.14
C LYS A 913 30.89 -14.75 38.78
N CYS A 914 30.41 -14.74 37.54
CA CYS A 914 29.54 -15.78 37.00
C CYS A 914 30.25 -17.14 37.04
N VAL A 915 29.55 -18.19 37.48
CA VAL A 915 30.18 -19.47 37.87
C VAL A 915 30.74 -20.22 36.67
N THR A 916 30.01 -20.24 35.55
CA THR A 916 30.40 -21.02 34.36
C THR A 916 31.25 -20.23 33.38
N SER A 917 30.88 -18.97 33.10
CA SER A 917 31.56 -18.13 32.11
C SER A 917 32.78 -17.39 32.66
N GLY A 918 32.88 -17.26 33.98
CA GLY A 918 33.98 -16.56 34.64
C GLY A 918 33.97 -15.03 34.47
N ILE A 919 32.91 -14.48 33.87
CA ILE A 919 32.68 -13.05 33.64
C ILE A 919 32.40 -12.34 34.98
N CYS A 920 32.94 -11.14 35.16
CA CYS A 920 32.73 -10.31 36.36
C CYS A 920 31.59 -9.31 36.11
N ILE A 921 30.45 -9.47 36.79
CA ILE A 921 29.35 -8.51 36.81
C ILE A 921 29.43 -7.62 38.06
N PRO A 922 28.87 -6.40 38.08
CA PRO A 922 28.76 -5.59 39.30
C PRO A 922 27.99 -6.33 40.41
N LYS A 923 28.43 -6.21 41.68
CA LYS A 923 27.81 -6.95 42.80
C LYS A 923 26.36 -6.55 43.10
N ASN A 924 25.93 -5.36 42.64
CA ASN A 924 24.54 -4.89 42.70
C ASN A 924 23.62 -5.59 41.69
N TRP A 925 24.17 -6.29 40.71
CA TRP A 925 23.43 -7.13 39.74
C TRP A 925 23.26 -8.56 40.23
N LYS A 926 23.73 -8.86 41.44
CA LYS A 926 23.42 -10.11 42.11
C LYS A 926 22.08 -9.95 42.85
N CYS A 927 21.09 -10.76 42.50
CA CYS A 927 19.74 -10.75 43.06
C CYS A 927 18.93 -9.45 42.81
N ASP A 928 19.04 -8.84 41.63
CA ASP A 928 18.30 -7.63 41.27
C ASP A 928 17.00 -7.87 40.48
N GLY A 929 16.68 -9.14 40.19
CA GLY A 929 15.49 -9.59 39.48
C GLY A 929 15.71 -9.78 37.97
N VAL A 930 16.95 -9.63 37.49
CA VAL A 930 17.35 -9.80 36.09
C VAL A 930 18.48 -10.81 35.99
N GLN A 931 18.38 -11.73 35.02
CA GLN A 931 19.43 -12.71 34.73
C GLN A 931 20.53 -12.06 33.88
N ASP A 932 21.59 -11.58 34.53
CA ASP A 932 22.77 -10.95 33.91
C ASP A 932 23.91 -11.94 33.69
N CYS A 933 24.00 -13.02 34.49
CA CYS A 933 24.84 -14.16 34.14
C CYS A 933 24.08 -15.10 33.20
N GLU A 934 24.72 -15.49 32.09
CA GLU A 934 24.14 -16.40 31.08
C GLU A 934 23.68 -17.76 31.66
N ASP A 935 24.28 -18.18 32.78
CA ASP A 935 23.92 -19.39 33.53
C ASP A 935 22.97 -19.16 34.71
N GLY A 936 22.55 -17.92 34.97
CA GLY A 936 21.69 -17.54 36.10
C GLY A 936 22.34 -17.64 37.48
N SER A 937 23.68 -17.67 37.54
CA SER A 937 24.45 -17.73 38.79
C SER A 937 24.23 -16.55 39.75
N ASP A 938 23.82 -15.42 39.19
CA ASP A 938 23.52 -14.17 39.87
C ASP A 938 22.13 -14.14 40.51
N GLU A 939 21.21 -15.00 40.04
CA GLU A 939 19.82 -15.10 40.52
C GLU A 939 19.38 -16.48 41.08
N PRO A 940 20.17 -17.17 41.92
CA PRO A 940 19.79 -18.48 42.42
C PRO A 940 18.59 -18.39 43.37
N ALA A 941 17.52 -19.11 43.04
CA ALA A 941 16.27 -19.19 43.82
C ALA A 941 16.46 -19.61 45.29
N SER A 942 17.59 -20.21 45.65
CA SER A 942 17.92 -20.63 47.01
C SER A 942 18.69 -19.58 47.84
N ALA A 943 19.29 -18.56 47.22
CA ALA A 943 20.12 -17.56 47.92
C ALA A 943 19.60 -16.12 47.81
N CYS A 944 18.80 -15.81 46.77
CA CYS A 944 18.11 -14.53 46.64
C CYS A 944 16.74 -14.63 47.33
N ALA A 945 16.64 -14.16 48.57
CA ALA A 945 15.35 -14.09 49.26
C ALA A 945 14.47 -12.99 48.63
N ALA A 946 13.19 -13.30 48.40
CA ALA A 946 12.23 -12.44 47.71
C ALA A 946 12.28 -10.96 48.19
N PRO A 947 12.30 -9.98 47.27
CA PRO A 947 12.51 -8.58 47.63
C PRO A 947 11.35 -8.06 48.48
N GLN A 948 11.68 -7.58 49.69
CA GLN A 948 10.84 -6.68 50.47
C GLN A 948 11.03 -5.27 49.91
N CYS A 949 9.93 -4.55 49.68
CA CYS A 949 10.01 -3.20 49.15
C CYS A 949 10.68 -2.26 50.17
N PRO A 950 11.52 -1.31 49.72
CA PRO A 950 12.09 -0.28 50.58
C PRO A 950 11.02 0.56 51.29
N ASP A 951 11.30 1.06 52.49
CA ASP A 951 10.38 1.91 53.25
C ASP A 951 9.90 3.11 52.40
N GLY A 952 8.59 3.33 52.37
CA GLY A 952 7.94 4.36 51.54
C GLY A 952 7.43 3.88 50.17
N HIS A 953 7.54 2.59 49.85
CA HIS A 953 7.01 2.00 48.61
C HIS A 953 5.95 0.92 48.89
N PHE A 954 4.85 0.95 48.16
CA PHE A 954 3.78 -0.05 48.21
C PHE A 954 4.09 -1.22 47.26
N LYS A 955 3.88 -2.46 47.71
CA LYS A 955 4.08 -3.68 46.91
C LYS A 955 2.79 -4.08 46.20
N CYS A 956 2.80 -4.10 44.88
CA CYS A 956 1.70 -4.61 44.06
C CYS A 956 1.69 -6.16 44.05
N ASP A 957 0.53 -6.76 43.77
CA ASP A 957 0.35 -8.23 43.70
C ASP A 957 1.22 -8.92 42.64
N ASN A 958 1.77 -8.18 41.68
CA ASN A 958 2.73 -8.66 40.69
C ASN A 958 4.21 -8.54 41.15
N GLY A 959 4.45 -8.22 42.43
CA GLY A 959 5.78 -8.15 43.02
C GLY A 959 6.53 -6.83 42.82
N ARG A 960 6.00 -5.86 42.04
CA ARG A 960 6.64 -4.55 41.83
C ARG A 960 6.35 -3.56 42.96
N CYS A 961 7.37 -2.78 43.34
CA CYS A 961 7.27 -1.73 44.36
C CYS A 961 7.03 -0.37 43.70
N ILE A 962 6.00 0.36 44.12
CA ILE A 962 5.68 1.72 43.63
C ILE A 962 5.80 2.75 44.77
N PHE A 963 6.30 3.94 44.47
CA PHE A 963 6.51 5.01 45.45
C PHE A 963 5.17 5.49 46.05
N ASN A 964 5.03 5.49 47.38
CA ASN A 964 3.82 5.94 48.04
C ASN A 964 3.88 7.45 48.25
N VAL A 965 3.13 8.22 47.44
CA VAL A 965 3.00 9.67 47.61
C VAL A 965 1.88 9.93 48.61
N SER A 966 2.25 10.25 49.85
CA SER A 966 1.33 10.84 50.84
C SER A 966 0.92 12.24 50.46
#